data_AF-A0A818EQP6-F1
#
_entry.id   AF-A0A818EQP6-F1
#
_cell.length_a   1.000
_cell.length_b   1.000
_cell.length_c   1.000
_cell.angle_alpha   90.00
_cell.angle_beta   90.00
_cell.angle_gamma   90.00
#
_symmetry.space_group_name_H-M   'P 1'
#
loop_
_entity.id
_entity.type
_entity.pdbx_description
1 polymer ?
#
loop_
_entity_poly.entity_id
_entity_poly.type
_entity_poly.pdbx_seq_one_letter_code
_entity_poly.pdbx_strand_id
1 'polypeptide(L)'
;MRNWCNEHKESKDLHSVFVPFYKVDDINNLFVFFTTKQLFQQIRSTTLLQVDATYKLTWNNLPLLVFGSTDANRHFKPFGMALISTDEDSECFIHLFNSINALFLQEFNEPCSINQIMADGAPAITNAQNTVFPNSRRLMCWSHMIKKCRHHRNLVNKNDWLMIDKDIHELQLAFTDDIFDRGIFLLLQKWNQIPSMKQFVNYFTDQWVSNLRYWYEGAAYGKPSTNNGLESLNGIIKQKYTLRNKLHLSAFLPKVEVMLSDWSQASITTPFATFDFALGIAFYNLPAIIVGMINDYFGPRCLKLIAIIFHLISWLSLGFVEPKRDWLLLFHTIFLSLAGICTLLSSFSISANFSQHRGLVTALISGAQLTGSICAMLFLDWRFTCMNLTLKSKSTKIEVKTITTHDTLIQYLKNPLFIVVTLFLSCLLLTISYLPVVWFKWLMHVTGNNTQLTNHYTRWYNMIAISGILVAPICGFIIDFKSDLGYKQKMFNISILQTLTWIGSVALCIVCMFQSIYAAIIALIILIFSRTMLVAGSQALIATVFPPQFIGSLLGIMWTTAGIISFATYALILLATDPRHIWRGWAIILFLCIIMSGHLIQVWILYASSQSSWSIRIPFFDNSHDIIHIPLQSSLSREKIYTLSCRNCFTFYTMTGGRRMIVEPCGGHNCISIINNTDLEDYNEPTEDYDLNKCGVAQNDRLLRTCWKIT
;
A
#
# COMPACT_ATOMS: atom_id res chain seq x y z
N MET A 1 10.97 -45.88 2.50
CA MET A 1 11.80 -44.97 1.68
C MET A 1 11.75 -45.34 0.20
N ARG A 2 12.21 -46.54 -0.20
CA ARG A 2 12.22 -46.98 -1.62
C ARG A 2 10.85 -46.88 -2.30
N ASN A 3 9.77 -47.35 -1.66
CA ASN A 3 8.42 -47.24 -2.20
C ASN A 3 7.98 -45.78 -2.40
N TRP A 4 8.22 -44.91 -1.42
CA TRP A 4 7.91 -43.48 -1.53
C TRP A 4 8.69 -42.81 -2.67
N CYS A 5 9.97 -43.17 -2.86
CA CYS A 5 10.76 -42.63 -3.99
C CYS A 5 10.22 -43.10 -5.34
N ASN A 6 9.77 -44.37 -5.45
CA ASN A 6 9.13 -44.89 -6.66
C ASN A 6 7.84 -44.15 -7.00
N GLU A 7 7.01 -43.83 -5.99
CA GLU A 7 5.78 -43.05 -6.16
C GLU A 7 6.04 -41.62 -6.65
N HIS A 8 7.20 -41.05 -6.30
CA HIS A 8 7.59 -39.67 -6.62
C HIS A 8 8.65 -39.58 -7.71
N LYS A 9 8.87 -40.63 -8.51
CA LYS A 9 9.97 -40.68 -9.50
C LYS A 9 9.86 -39.58 -10.57
N GLU A 10 8.64 -39.26 -10.98
CA GLU A 10 8.37 -38.21 -11.96
C GLU A 10 7.15 -37.40 -11.54
N SER A 11 7.10 -36.16 -12.00
CA SER A 11 5.86 -35.38 -11.91
C SER A 11 5.55 -34.59 -13.18
N LYS A 12 4.25 -34.48 -13.46
CA LYS A 12 3.68 -33.66 -14.53
C LYS A 12 3.48 -32.20 -14.11
N ASP A 13 3.31 -31.94 -12.81
CA ASP A 13 3.16 -30.58 -12.28
C ASP A 13 4.53 -29.92 -12.03
N LEU A 14 4.66 -28.65 -12.39
CA LEU A 14 5.90 -27.87 -12.30
C LEU A 14 6.34 -27.64 -10.85
N HIS A 15 5.38 -27.57 -9.92
CA HIS A 15 5.61 -27.21 -8.52
C HIS A 15 5.65 -28.40 -7.57
N SER A 16 5.10 -29.53 -7.98
CA SER A 16 5.18 -30.77 -7.20
C SER A 16 6.60 -31.31 -7.13
N VAL A 17 6.91 -31.93 -5.99
CA VAL A 17 8.21 -32.56 -5.75
C VAL A 17 8.30 -33.88 -6.49
N PHE A 18 9.47 -34.13 -7.06
CA PHE A 18 9.84 -35.43 -7.60
C PHE A 18 11.28 -35.80 -7.22
N VAL A 19 11.58 -37.08 -7.37
CA VAL A 19 12.84 -37.73 -7.03
C VAL A 19 13.50 -38.22 -8.32
N PRO A 20 14.30 -37.37 -9.00
CA PRO A 20 14.95 -37.75 -10.26
C PRO A 20 15.90 -38.94 -10.08
N PHE A 21 16.65 -38.98 -8.96
CA PHE A 21 17.65 -40.00 -8.70
C PHE A 21 17.65 -40.39 -7.22
N TYR A 22 17.70 -41.69 -6.95
CA TYR A 22 17.89 -42.21 -5.60
C TYR A 22 18.62 -43.57 -5.60
N LYS A 23 19.37 -43.84 -4.52
CA LYS A 23 19.99 -45.11 -4.16
C LYS A 23 19.63 -45.39 -2.71
N VAL A 24 18.94 -46.50 -2.45
CA VAL A 24 18.47 -46.86 -1.10
C VAL A 24 18.82 -48.32 -0.90
N ASP A 25 20.00 -48.60 -0.33
CA ASP A 25 20.43 -49.97 0.00
C ASP A 25 20.27 -50.25 1.50
N ASP A 26 20.10 -51.52 1.87
CA ASP A 26 19.83 -51.95 3.27
C ASP A 26 21.06 -51.76 4.20
N ILE A 27 22.23 -51.45 3.63
CA ILE A 27 23.50 -51.30 4.35
C ILE A 27 24.14 -49.98 3.93
N ASN A 28 23.94 -48.94 4.74
CA ASN A 28 24.68 -47.66 4.79
C ASN A 28 24.71 -46.73 3.57
N ASN A 29 24.16 -47.10 2.40
CA ASN A 29 24.15 -46.24 1.21
C ASN A 29 22.76 -45.69 0.93
N LEU A 30 22.46 -44.54 1.54
CA LEU A 30 21.26 -43.76 1.29
C LEU A 30 21.63 -42.51 0.50
N PHE A 31 21.03 -42.32 -0.66
CA PHE A 31 21.07 -41.09 -1.44
C PHE A 31 19.69 -40.86 -2.03
N VAL A 32 19.07 -39.72 -1.76
CA VAL A 32 17.78 -39.35 -2.36
C VAL A 32 17.84 -37.88 -2.75
N PHE A 33 17.74 -37.59 -4.05
CA PHE A 33 17.69 -36.23 -4.57
C PHE A 33 16.23 -35.80 -4.75
N PHE A 34 15.83 -34.70 -4.12
CA PHE A 34 14.51 -34.09 -4.21
C PHE A 34 14.58 -32.73 -4.93
N THR A 35 13.67 -32.49 -5.87
CA THR A 35 13.51 -31.17 -6.52
C THR A 35 12.10 -30.99 -7.10
N THR A 36 11.82 -29.84 -7.69
CA THR A 36 10.66 -29.57 -8.56
C THR A 36 11.16 -29.09 -9.91
N LYS A 37 10.38 -29.28 -10.98
CA LYS A 37 10.80 -28.84 -12.32
C LYS A 37 11.08 -27.33 -12.36
N GLN A 38 10.23 -26.54 -11.72
CA GLN A 38 10.40 -25.09 -11.63
C GLN A 38 11.67 -24.66 -10.87
N LEU A 39 12.02 -25.33 -9.77
CA LEU A 39 13.25 -25.01 -9.03
C LEU A 39 14.49 -25.39 -9.84
N PHE A 40 14.47 -26.58 -10.45
CA PHE A 40 15.60 -27.07 -11.22
C PHE A 40 15.87 -26.23 -12.47
N GLN A 41 14.83 -25.70 -13.14
CA GLN A 41 14.98 -24.79 -14.29
C GLN A 41 15.88 -23.57 -14.02
N GLN A 42 15.96 -23.11 -12.78
CA GLN A 42 16.79 -21.95 -12.41
C GLN A 42 18.29 -22.20 -12.57
N ILE A 43 18.72 -23.47 -12.58
CA ILE A 43 20.14 -23.82 -12.73
C ILE A 43 20.70 -23.36 -14.09
N ARG A 44 19.86 -23.28 -15.14
CA ARG A 44 20.25 -22.82 -16.48
C ARG A 44 20.71 -21.36 -16.51
N SER A 45 20.32 -20.57 -15.51
CA SER A 45 20.65 -19.14 -15.41
C SER A 45 21.95 -18.83 -14.68
N THR A 46 22.69 -19.86 -14.23
CA THR A 46 23.90 -19.68 -13.42
C THR A 46 25.03 -20.60 -13.85
N THR A 47 26.25 -20.15 -13.58
CA THR A 47 27.48 -20.93 -13.69
C THR A 47 28.08 -21.27 -12.31
N LEU A 48 27.47 -20.76 -11.24
CA LEU A 48 27.87 -20.97 -9.85
C LEU A 48 26.94 -21.99 -9.21
N LEU A 49 27.53 -23.02 -8.60
CA LEU A 49 26.84 -23.96 -7.72
C LEU A 49 27.32 -23.76 -6.29
N GLN A 50 26.40 -23.56 -5.36
CA GLN A 50 26.63 -23.51 -3.93
C GLN A 50 26.05 -24.76 -3.28
N VAL A 51 26.84 -25.44 -2.45
CA VAL A 51 26.43 -26.67 -1.75
C VAL A 51 26.88 -26.59 -0.29
N ASP A 52 25.98 -26.93 0.62
CA ASP A 52 26.30 -27.04 2.05
C ASP A 52 25.35 -28.03 2.73
N ALA A 53 25.87 -28.72 3.73
CA ALA A 53 25.14 -29.74 4.45
C ALA A 53 24.50 -29.18 5.72
N THR A 54 23.30 -29.68 6.02
CA THR A 54 22.60 -29.32 7.25
C THR A 54 22.19 -30.56 8.04
N TYR A 55 22.49 -30.52 9.34
CA TYR A 55 22.32 -31.62 10.28
C TYR A 55 21.18 -31.38 11.28
N LYS A 56 20.92 -32.37 12.12
CA LYS A 56 19.91 -32.32 13.21
C LYS A 56 18.47 -32.15 12.72
N LEU A 57 18.18 -32.68 11.53
CA LEU A 57 16.83 -32.68 10.95
C LEU A 57 16.11 -34.01 11.17
N THR A 58 16.85 -35.12 11.12
CA THR A 58 16.30 -36.47 11.29
C THR A 58 16.80 -37.11 12.59
N TRP A 59 16.09 -38.10 13.13
CA TRP A 59 16.49 -38.85 14.33
C TRP A 59 17.86 -39.50 14.18
N ASN A 60 18.09 -40.11 13.02
CA ASN A 60 19.36 -40.73 12.64
C ASN A 60 20.45 -39.71 12.29
N ASN A 61 20.15 -38.41 12.38
CA ASN A 61 21.05 -37.30 12.09
C ASN A 61 21.68 -37.36 10.68
N LEU A 62 20.91 -37.88 9.72
CA LEU A 62 21.31 -37.94 8.31
C LEU A 62 21.54 -36.52 7.77
N PRO A 63 22.67 -36.26 7.05
CA PRO A 63 22.92 -34.98 6.43
C PRO A 63 21.92 -34.70 5.30
N LEU A 64 21.42 -33.47 5.26
CA LEU A 64 20.68 -32.94 4.12
C LEU A 64 21.57 -31.96 3.38
N LEU A 65 22.02 -32.32 2.19
CA LEU A 65 22.72 -31.42 1.28
C LEU A 65 21.71 -30.47 0.64
N VAL A 66 21.88 -29.17 0.86
CA VAL A 66 21.11 -28.15 0.16
C VAL A 66 22.00 -27.53 -0.89
N PHE A 67 21.46 -27.34 -2.10
CA PHE A 67 22.24 -26.75 -3.18
C PHE A 67 21.41 -25.81 -4.05
N GLY A 68 22.11 -24.86 -4.66
CA GLY A 68 21.50 -23.73 -5.35
C GLY A 68 22.53 -22.74 -5.84
N SER A 69 22.10 -21.52 -6.10
CA SER A 69 23.00 -20.40 -6.43
C SER A 69 22.47 -19.10 -5.86
N THR A 70 23.36 -18.15 -5.65
CA THR A 70 22.99 -16.79 -5.29
C THR A 70 22.83 -15.93 -6.54
N ASP A 71 21.75 -15.15 -6.61
CA ASP A 71 21.48 -14.20 -7.68
C ASP A 71 22.25 -12.87 -7.51
N ALA A 72 22.15 -11.97 -8.49
CA ALA A 72 22.78 -10.65 -8.44
C ALA A 72 22.27 -9.77 -7.28
N ASN A 73 21.07 -10.05 -6.75
CA ASN A 73 20.49 -9.37 -5.59
C ASN A 73 20.94 -9.97 -4.26
N ARG A 74 21.92 -10.89 -4.28
CA ARG A 74 22.44 -11.59 -3.09
C ARG A 74 21.41 -12.49 -2.41
N HIS A 75 20.39 -12.94 -3.15
CA HIS A 75 19.42 -13.92 -2.65
C HIS A 75 19.78 -15.32 -3.12
N PHE A 76 19.84 -16.26 -2.17
CA PHE A 76 20.04 -17.66 -2.47
C PHE A 76 18.77 -18.27 -3.08
N LYS A 77 18.94 -18.97 -4.20
CA LYS A 77 17.91 -19.67 -4.95
C LYS A 77 18.21 -21.18 -4.90
N PRO A 78 17.44 -21.97 -4.12
CA PRO A 78 17.65 -23.41 -4.05
C PRO A 78 17.23 -24.08 -5.35
N PHE A 79 18.02 -25.04 -5.83
CA PHE A 79 17.64 -25.91 -6.95
C PHE A 79 17.08 -27.24 -6.47
N GLY A 80 17.43 -27.66 -5.26
CA GLY A 80 16.96 -28.90 -4.67
C GLY A 80 17.70 -29.22 -3.38
N MET A 81 17.47 -30.43 -2.90
CA MET A 81 18.16 -30.98 -1.74
C MET A 81 18.41 -32.48 -1.94
N ALA A 82 19.45 -33.01 -1.31
CA ALA A 82 19.74 -34.44 -1.29
C ALA A 82 19.91 -34.94 0.14
N LEU A 83 19.20 -36.01 0.49
CA LEU A 83 19.38 -36.70 1.77
C LEU A 83 20.40 -37.81 1.56
N ILE A 84 21.48 -37.80 2.34
CA ILE A 84 22.58 -38.76 2.23
C ILE A 84 22.77 -39.57 3.52
N SER A 85 23.54 -40.67 3.44
CA SER A 85 23.97 -41.44 4.60
C SER A 85 24.98 -40.66 5.45
N THR A 86 25.32 -41.20 6.63
CA THR A 86 25.92 -40.47 7.75
C THR A 86 27.25 -39.78 7.47
N ASP A 87 27.99 -40.18 6.44
CA ASP A 87 29.30 -39.63 6.13
C ASP A 87 29.25 -38.79 4.84
N GLU A 88 29.65 -37.51 4.95
CA GLU A 88 29.90 -36.62 3.81
C GLU A 88 31.16 -37.04 3.07
N ASP A 89 31.11 -38.21 2.43
CA ASP A 89 32.22 -38.72 1.64
C ASP A 89 32.24 -38.16 0.21
N SER A 90 33.35 -38.42 -0.50
CA SER A 90 33.49 -37.94 -1.88
C SER A 90 32.47 -38.60 -2.81
N GLU A 91 32.05 -39.84 -2.51
CA GLU A 91 31.10 -40.60 -3.33
C GLU A 91 29.71 -39.96 -3.32
N CYS A 92 29.23 -39.48 -2.18
CA CYS A 92 27.96 -38.76 -2.05
C CYS A 92 27.92 -37.49 -2.90
N PHE A 93 28.99 -36.69 -2.89
CA PHE A 93 29.07 -35.48 -3.72
C PHE A 93 29.23 -35.80 -5.21
N ILE A 94 29.97 -36.86 -5.56
CA ILE A 94 30.05 -37.36 -6.95
C ILE A 94 28.66 -37.77 -7.44
N HIS A 95 27.90 -38.51 -6.62
CA HIS A 95 26.53 -38.89 -6.95
C HIS A 95 25.62 -37.67 -7.13
N LEU A 96 25.73 -36.67 -6.26
CA LEU A 96 24.97 -35.43 -6.40
C LEU A 96 25.29 -34.71 -7.72
N PHE A 97 26.57 -34.48 -8.01
CA PHE A 97 27.01 -33.77 -9.21
C PHE A 97 26.66 -34.52 -10.50
N ASN A 98 26.82 -35.84 -10.52
CA ASN A 98 26.37 -36.67 -11.66
C ASN A 98 24.86 -36.63 -11.84
N SER A 99 24.09 -36.64 -10.75
CA SER A 99 22.63 -36.54 -10.80
C SER A 99 22.17 -35.18 -11.36
N ILE A 100 22.86 -34.10 -10.99
CA ILE A 100 22.61 -32.75 -11.55
C ILE A 100 22.91 -32.74 -13.04
N ASN A 101 24.06 -33.26 -13.48
CA ASN A 101 24.43 -33.33 -14.90
C ASN A 101 23.45 -34.16 -15.72
N ALA A 102 23.07 -35.34 -15.22
CA ALA A 102 22.12 -36.23 -15.88
C ALA A 102 20.74 -35.58 -16.01
N LEU A 103 20.24 -34.96 -14.94
CA LEU A 103 18.94 -34.27 -14.98
C LEU A 103 18.98 -33.05 -15.90
N PHE A 104 20.08 -32.29 -15.91
CA PHE A 104 20.25 -31.14 -16.78
C PHE A 104 20.22 -31.56 -18.26
N LEU A 105 20.96 -32.61 -18.61
CA LEU A 105 20.96 -33.15 -19.97
C LEU A 105 19.57 -33.68 -20.37
N GLN A 106 18.88 -34.36 -19.45
CA GLN A 106 17.54 -34.88 -19.68
C GLN A 106 16.50 -33.77 -19.92
N GLU A 107 16.53 -32.70 -19.14
CA GLU A 107 15.53 -31.62 -19.20
C GLU A 107 15.82 -30.58 -20.29
N PHE A 108 17.10 -30.30 -20.60
CA PHE A 108 17.47 -29.22 -21.53
C PHE A 108 18.14 -29.69 -22.81
N ASN A 109 18.55 -30.96 -22.91
CA ASN A 109 19.30 -31.50 -24.05
C ASN A 109 20.59 -30.70 -24.37
N GLU A 110 21.20 -30.10 -23.34
CA GLU A 110 22.41 -29.29 -23.39
C GLU A 110 23.37 -29.74 -22.27
N PRO A 111 24.70 -29.56 -22.40
CA PRO A 111 25.64 -29.85 -21.32
C PRO A 111 25.54 -28.81 -20.19
N CYS A 112 25.68 -29.25 -18.94
CA CYS A 112 25.62 -28.36 -17.79
C CYS A 112 26.85 -27.44 -17.70
N SER A 113 26.62 -26.12 -17.60
CA SER A 113 27.67 -25.09 -17.65
C SER A 113 28.14 -24.59 -16.28
N ILE A 114 28.33 -25.50 -15.31
CA ILE A 114 28.82 -25.14 -13.98
C ILE A 114 30.33 -24.96 -14.02
N ASN A 115 30.77 -23.72 -13.89
CA ASN A 115 32.19 -23.35 -13.94
C ASN A 115 32.76 -23.02 -12.56
N GLN A 116 31.91 -22.89 -11.54
CA GLN A 116 32.31 -22.51 -10.20
C GLN A 116 31.52 -23.29 -9.15
N ILE A 117 32.20 -23.85 -8.16
CA ILE A 117 31.56 -24.56 -7.04
C ILE A 117 32.01 -23.95 -5.73
N MET A 118 31.08 -23.38 -4.98
CA MET A 118 31.30 -22.80 -3.66
C MET A 118 30.77 -23.72 -2.56
N ALA A 119 31.64 -24.05 -1.63
CA ALA A 119 31.29 -24.79 -0.43
C ALA A 119 32.26 -24.46 0.70
N ASP A 120 32.14 -25.16 1.82
CA ASP A 120 33.05 -25.10 2.94
C ASP A 120 34.44 -25.67 2.59
N GLY A 121 35.30 -25.91 3.59
CA GLY A 121 36.65 -26.43 3.36
C GLY A 121 36.77 -27.95 3.36
N ALA A 122 35.69 -28.71 3.11
CA ALA A 122 35.72 -30.16 3.14
C ALA A 122 36.45 -30.77 1.91
N PRO A 123 37.44 -31.67 2.12
CA PRO A 123 38.16 -32.33 1.01
C PRO A 123 37.24 -33.15 0.10
N ALA A 124 36.17 -33.74 0.65
CA ALA A 124 35.23 -34.58 -0.09
C ALA A 124 34.61 -33.86 -1.30
N ILE A 125 34.19 -32.61 -1.11
CA ILE A 125 33.59 -31.79 -2.17
C ILE A 125 34.63 -31.44 -3.24
N THR A 126 35.87 -31.16 -2.84
CA THR A 126 36.97 -30.84 -3.77
C THR A 126 37.30 -32.04 -4.65
N ASN A 127 37.40 -33.24 -4.06
CA ASN A 127 37.65 -34.48 -4.82
C ASN A 127 36.51 -34.78 -5.79
N ALA A 128 35.26 -34.60 -5.35
CA ALA A 128 34.09 -34.77 -6.20
C ALA A 128 34.04 -33.76 -7.35
N GLN A 129 34.38 -32.50 -7.09
CA GLN A 129 34.48 -31.46 -8.11
C GLN A 129 35.55 -31.81 -9.16
N ASN A 130 36.73 -32.23 -8.73
CA ASN A 130 37.80 -32.62 -9.66
C ASN A 130 37.40 -33.82 -10.54
N THR A 131 36.56 -34.71 -10.01
CA THR A 131 36.08 -35.89 -10.73
C THR A 131 34.98 -35.56 -11.75
N VAL A 132 33.98 -34.75 -11.37
CA VAL A 132 32.78 -34.50 -12.20
C VAL A 132 32.86 -33.20 -13.00
N PHE A 133 33.48 -32.16 -12.44
CA PHE A 133 33.62 -30.84 -13.04
C PHE A 133 35.08 -30.37 -13.03
N PRO A 134 36.00 -31.05 -13.74
CA PRO A 134 37.45 -30.80 -13.65
C PRO A 134 37.85 -29.37 -14.05
N ASN A 135 37.09 -28.75 -14.95
CA ASN A 135 37.34 -27.38 -15.42
C ASN A 135 36.70 -26.30 -14.53
N SER A 136 35.96 -26.70 -13.49
CA SER A 136 35.33 -25.73 -12.58
C SER A 136 36.28 -25.26 -11.50
N ARG A 137 36.12 -24.01 -11.07
CA ARG A 137 36.89 -23.40 -9.99
C ARG A 137 36.24 -23.72 -8.65
N ARG A 138 36.99 -24.36 -7.74
CA ARG A 138 36.56 -24.61 -6.35
C ARG A 138 36.71 -23.37 -5.49
N LEU A 139 35.62 -22.65 -5.27
CA LEU A 139 35.57 -21.47 -4.41
C LEU A 139 35.48 -21.86 -2.94
N MET A 140 36.24 -21.20 -2.08
CA MET A 140 36.25 -21.39 -0.64
C MET A 140 35.47 -20.25 0.04
N CYS A 141 34.46 -20.59 0.85
CA CYS A 141 33.68 -19.59 1.56
C CYS A 141 34.56 -18.76 2.53
N TRP A 142 34.61 -17.44 2.30
CA TRP A 142 35.41 -16.50 3.12
C TRP A 142 35.09 -16.61 4.62
N SER A 143 33.80 -16.62 4.99
CA SER A 143 33.35 -16.70 6.39
C SER A 143 33.92 -17.94 7.10
N HIS A 144 34.00 -19.07 6.41
CA HIS A 144 34.57 -20.31 6.94
C HIS A 144 36.08 -20.27 7.00
N MET A 145 36.73 -19.71 5.97
CA MET A 145 38.19 -19.58 5.92
C MET A 145 38.70 -18.71 7.07
N ILE A 146 38.19 -17.49 7.22
CA ILE A 146 38.65 -16.56 8.26
C ILE A 146 38.37 -17.09 9.67
N LYS A 147 37.27 -17.84 9.86
CA LYS A 147 36.98 -18.51 11.12
C LYS A 147 38.05 -19.57 11.45
N LYS A 148 38.49 -20.36 10.48
CA LYS A 148 39.59 -21.33 10.67
C LYS A 148 40.93 -20.64 10.96
N CYS A 149 41.23 -19.50 10.33
CA CYS A 149 42.40 -18.69 10.69
C CYS A 149 42.33 -18.20 12.15
N ARG A 150 41.17 -17.70 12.58
CA ARG A 150 40.93 -17.25 13.97
C ARG A 150 41.09 -18.37 15.00
N HIS A 151 40.74 -19.61 14.66
CA HIS A 151 41.00 -20.76 15.54
C HIS A 151 42.50 -21.04 15.73
N HIS A 152 43.34 -20.68 14.75
CA HIS A 152 44.79 -20.81 14.82
C HIS A 152 45.49 -19.54 15.34
N ARG A 153 44.75 -18.54 15.85
CA ARG A 153 45.33 -17.32 16.43
C ARG A 153 46.28 -17.59 17.59
N ASN A 154 46.12 -18.71 18.29
CA ASN A 154 46.97 -19.09 19.42
C ASN A 154 48.41 -19.43 18.99
N LEU A 155 48.65 -19.64 17.70
CA LEU A 155 50.00 -19.79 17.13
C LEU A 155 50.76 -18.46 17.08
N VAL A 156 50.11 -17.35 17.40
CA VAL A 156 50.58 -15.98 17.19
C VAL A 156 50.32 -15.15 18.44
N ASN A 157 51.15 -14.15 18.71
CA ASN A 157 50.88 -13.21 19.79
C ASN A 157 49.69 -12.29 19.44
N LYS A 158 49.09 -11.64 20.43
CA LYS A 158 47.87 -10.85 20.23
C LYS A 158 48.05 -9.67 19.26
N ASN A 159 49.20 -9.00 19.29
CA ASN A 159 49.42 -7.79 18.49
C ASN A 159 49.65 -8.13 17.01
N ASP A 160 50.47 -9.13 16.74
CA ASP A 160 50.74 -9.62 15.38
C ASP A 160 49.47 -10.20 14.76
N TRP A 161 48.64 -10.89 15.54
CA TRP A 161 47.34 -11.39 15.08
C TRP A 161 46.43 -10.26 14.59
N LEU A 162 46.32 -9.15 15.33
CA LEU A 162 45.47 -8.02 14.94
C LEU A 162 45.90 -7.42 13.59
N MET A 163 47.21 -7.38 13.37
CA MET A 163 47.78 -6.85 12.13
C MET A 163 47.62 -7.83 10.96
N ILE A 164 47.90 -9.12 11.13
CA ILE A 164 47.75 -10.10 10.05
C ILE A 164 46.28 -10.38 9.72
N ASP A 165 45.37 -10.36 10.70
CA ASP A 165 43.92 -10.44 10.45
C ASP A 165 43.50 -9.29 9.53
N LYS A 166 43.97 -8.06 9.80
CA LYS A 166 43.71 -6.90 8.93
C LYS A 166 44.28 -7.12 7.52
N ASP A 167 45.53 -7.55 7.39
CA ASP A 167 46.15 -7.79 6.08
C ASP A 167 45.38 -8.88 5.28
N ILE A 168 44.91 -9.93 5.95
CA ILE A 168 44.09 -10.99 5.32
C ILE A 168 42.72 -10.43 4.86
N HIS A 169 42.11 -9.51 5.61
CA HIS A 169 40.87 -8.85 5.19
C HIS A 169 41.09 -7.91 4.00
N GLU A 170 42.23 -7.20 3.94
CA GLU A 170 42.57 -6.38 2.77
C GLU A 170 42.81 -7.26 1.53
N LEU A 171 43.49 -8.39 1.70
CA LEU A 171 43.73 -9.36 0.64
C LEU A 171 42.43 -9.98 0.10
N GLN A 172 41.42 -10.16 0.95
CA GLN A 172 40.09 -10.67 0.55
C GLN A 172 39.42 -9.78 -0.50
N LEU A 173 39.69 -8.48 -0.48
CA LEU A 173 39.12 -7.49 -1.40
C LEU A 173 39.78 -7.50 -2.78
N ALA A 174 40.81 -8.35 -3.00
CA ALA A 174 41.45 -8.49 -4.29
C ALA A 174 40.40 -8.80 -5.37
N PHE A 175 40.46 -8.06 -6.47
CA PHE A 175 39.45 -8.09 -7.52
C PHE A 175 39.87 -8.89 -8.76
N THR A 176 41.16 -9.24 -8.84
CA THR A 176 41.75 -10.08 -9.90
C THR A 176 42.76 -11.06 -9.30
N ASP A 177 43.02 -12.14 -10.03
CA ASP A 177 44.03 -13.13 -9.65
C ASP A 177 45.42 -12.47 -9.52
N ASP A 178 45.83 -11.57 -10.43
CA ASP A 178 47.13 -10.85 -10.34
C ASP A 178 47.25 -9.98 -9.07
N ILE A 179 46.19 -9.26 -8.69
CA ILE A 179 46.19 -8.44 -7.46
C ILE A 179 46.31 -9.35 -6.24
N PHE A 180 45.57 -10.46 -6.22
CA PHE A 180 45.63 -11.43 -5.13
C PHE A 180 47.03 -12.04 -5.00
N ASP A 181 47.67 -12.38 -6.13
CA ASP A 181 49.00 -13.00 -6.17
C ASP A 181 50.09 -12.07 -5.66
N ARG A 182 50.05 -10.80 -6.08
CA ARG A 182 50.95 -9.76 -5.56
C ARG A 182 50.69 -9.49 -4.07
N GLY A 183 49.42 -9.47 -3.66
CA GLY A 183 49.02 -9.31 -2.27
C GLY A 183 49.56 -10.45 -1.38
N ILE A 184 49.43 -11.70 -1.83
CA ILE A 184 50.02 -12.88 -1.18
C ILE A 184 51.54 -12.75 -1.10
N PHE A 185 52.21 -12.38 -2.19
CA PHE A 185 53.67 -12.21 -2.20
C PHE A 185 54.12 -11.20 -1.14
N LEU A 186 53.48 -10.03 -1.08
CA LEU A 186 53.79 -8.99 -0.09
C LEU A 186 53.47 -9.44 1.34
N LEU A 187 52.34 -10.12 1.55
CA LEU A 187 51.95 -10.66 2.85
C LEU A 187 52.98 -11.68 3.35
N LEU A 188 53.36 -12.64 2.52
CA LEU A 188 54.36 -13.65 2.88
C LEU A 188 55.74 -13.02 3.09
N GLN A 189 56.14 -12.02 2.29
CA GLN A 189 57.39 -11.30 2.47
C GLN A 189 57.44 -10.56 3.82
N LYS A 190 56.33 -9.92 4.21
CA LYS A 190 56.21 -9.19 5.49
C LYS A 190 56.26 -10.15 6.68
N TRP A 191 55.44 -11.19 6.66
CA TRP A 191 55.20 -12.03 7.84
C TRP A 191 56.23 -13.14 8.03
N ASN A 192 56.94 -13.59 6.99
CA ASN A 192 58.04 -14.54 7.13
C ASN A 192 59.27 -13.97 7.84
N GLN A 193 59.41 -12.64 7.91
CA GLN A 193 60.52 -11.99 8.62
C GLN A 193 60.40 -12.11 10.14
N ILE A 194 59.22 -12.44 10.65
CA ILE A 194 58.92 -12.48 12.08
C ILE A 194 58.97 -13.94 12.58
N PRO A 195 59.94 -14.34 13.44
CA PRO A 195 60.09 -15.73 13.86
C PRO A 195 58.86 -16.33 14.54
N SER A 196 58.14 -15.54 15.35
CA SER A 196 56.91 -15.97 16.04
C SER A 196 55.74 -16.26 15.09
N MET A 197 55.81 -15.80 13.85
CA MET A 197 54.74 -15.94 12.85
C MET A 197 54.90 -17.16 11.97
N LYS A 198 56.10 -17.76 11.93
CA LYS A 198 56.48 -18.79 10.97
C LYS A 198 55.53 -19.98 10.96
N GLN A 199 55.07 -20.43 12.14
CA GLN A 199 54.15 -21.57 12.23
C GLN A 199 52.78 -21.25 11.61
N PHE A 200 52.24 -20.05 11.88
CA PHE A 200 50.97 -19.61 11.30
C PHE A 200 51.10 -19.33 9.80
N VAL A 201 52.18 -18.70 9.36
CA VAL A 201 52.42 -18.40 7.94
C VAL A 201 52.55 -19.69 7.12
N ASN A 202 53.26 -20.70 7.64
CA ASN A 202 53.33 -22.02 7.01
C ASN A 202 51.93 -22.64 6.88
N TYR A 203 51.16 -22.70 7.99
CA TYR A 203 49.78 -23.17 7.97
C TYR A 203 48.92 -22.41 6.95
N PHE A 204 49.01 -21.08 6.92
CA PHE A 204 48.23 -20.24 6.03
C PHE A 204 48.60 -20.47 4.56
N THR A 205 49.89 -20.60 4.27
CA THR A 205 50.40 -20.87 2.91
C THR A 205 49.97 -22.24 2.42
N ASP A 206 50.09 -23.27 3.26
CA ASP A 206 49.73 -24.63 2.88
C ASP A 206 48.22 -24.76 2.65
N GLN A 207 47.40 -24.19 3.53
CA GLN A 207 45.95 -24.38 3.48
C GLN A 207 45.24 -23.39 2.55
N TRP A 208 45.56 -22.11 2.62
CA TRP A 208 44.75 -21.02 2.02
C TRP A 208 45.40 -20.38 0.80
N VAL A 209 46.63 -20.78 0.45
CA VAL A 209 47.31 -20.34 -0.77
C VAL A 209 47.51 -21.50 -1.73
N SER A 210 47.98 -22.64 -1.22
CA SER A 210 48.31 -23.81 -2.04
C SER A 210 47.11 -24.71 -2.30
N ASN A 211 46.27 -24.97 -1.29
CA ASN A 211 45.15 -25.92 -1.40
C ASN A 211 43.81 -25.24 -1.74
N LEU A 212 43.29 -24.38 -0.85
CA LEU A 212 41.97 -23.74 -0.99
C LEU A 212 42.10 -22.23 -1.23
N ARG A 213 42.72 -21.85 -2.35
CA ARG A 213 43.11 -20.46 -2.68
C ARG A 213 41.96 -19.47 -2.91
N TYR A 214 40.83 -19.95 -3.44
CA TYR A 214 39.82 -19.08 -4.05
C TYR A 214 38.78 -18.55 -3.03
N TRP A 215 39.20 -17.67 -2.13
CA TRP A 215 38.35 -17.07 -1.08
C TRP A 215 38.19 -15.53 -1.14
N TYR A 216 38.80 -14.88 -2.14
CA TYR A 216 38.74 -13.43 -2.37
C TYR A 216 37.60 -13.04 -3.33
N GLU A 217 37.16 -11.78 -3.31
CA GLU A 217 36.04 -11.26 -4.12
C GLU A 217 36.22 -11.50 -5.63
N GLY A 218 37.42 -11.26 -6.15
CA GLY A 218 37.78 -11.46 -7.55
C GLY A 218 37.79 -12.92 -8.02
N ALA A 219 37.75 -13.90 -7.11
CA ALA A 219 37.80 -15.32 -7.47
C ALA A 219 36.58 -15.75 -8.29
N ALA A 220 35.45 -15.08 -8.07
CA ALA A 220 34.22 -15.24 -8.83
C ALA A 220 33.54 -13.88 -9.02
N TYR A 221 33.97 -13.16 -10.06
CA TYR A 221 33.46 -11.83 -10.36
C TYR A 221 31.93 -11.77 -10.43
N GLY A 222 31.33 -10.81 -9.72
CA GLY A 222 29.87 -10.60 -9.71
C GLY A 222 29.08 -11.66 -8.92
N LYS A 223 29.78 -12.56 -8.20
CA LYS A 223 29.19 -13.58 -7.33
C LYS A 223 29.65 -13.35 -5.87
N PRO A 224 28.87 -13.77 -4.87
CA PRO A 224 29.29 -13.61 -3.48
C PRO A 224 30.51 -14.48 -3.16
N SER A 225 31.44 -13.96 -2.36
CA SER A 225 32.58 -14.69 -1.77
C SER A 225 32.21 -15.56 -0.54
N THR A 226 30.93 -15.52 -0.12
CA THR A 226 30.41 -16.21 1.06
C THR A 226 29.19 -17.06 0.73
N ASN A 227 28.94 -18.07 1.57
CA ASN A 227 27.77 -18.95 1.48
C ASN A 227 26.63 -18.56 2.43
N ASN A 228 26.61 -17.30 2.90
CA ASN A 228 25.69 -16.82 3.93
C ASN A 228 24.20 -17.02 3.55
N GLY A 229 23.86 -16.89 2.27
CA GLY A 229 22.49 -17.09 1.79
C GLY A 229 22.01 -18.54 1.97
N LEU A 230 22.88 -19.52 1.70
CA LEU A 230 22.58 -20.93 1.91
C LEU A 230 22.51 -21.25 3.41
N GLU A 231 23.46 -20.75 4.21
CA GLU A 231 23.44 -20.92 5.68
C GLU A 231 22.16 -20.36 6.31
N SER A 232 21.69 -19.21 5.81
CA SER A 232 20.41 -18.62 6.20
C SER A 232 19.24 -19.54 5.87
N LEU A 233 19.21 -20.14 4.67
CA LEU A 233 18.19 -21.12 4.28
C LEU A 233 18.25 -22.37 5.17
N ASN A 234 19.44 -22.87 5.49
CA ASN A 234 19.63 -23.97 6.44
C ASN A 234 19.07 -23.63 7.82
N GLY A 235 19.19 -22.36 8.25
CA GLY A 235 18.54 -21.82 9.43
C GLY A 235 17.01 -21.84 9.33
N ILE A 236 16.44 -21.45 8.19
CA ILE A 236 14.99 -21.46 7.93
C ILE A 236 14.44 -22.90 7.93
N ILE A 237 15.13 -23.87 7.32
CA ILE A 237 14.75 -25.29 7.37
C ILE A 237 14.57 -25.76 8.81
N LYS A 238 15.53 -25.40 9.67
CA LYS A 238 15.50 -25.72 11.09
C LYS A 238 14.38 -24.98 11.82
N GLN A 239 14.21 -23.69 11.59
CA GLN A 239 13.29 -22.86 12.37
C GLN A 239 11.84 -23.00 11.93
N LYS A 240 11.57 -23.01 10.63
CA LYS A 240 10.22 -22.97 10.05
C LYS A 240 9.63 -24.37 9.88
N TYR A 241 10.41 -25.31 9.33
CA TYR A 241 9.83 -26.57 8.84
C TYR A 241 9.96 -27.73 9.83
N THR A 242 11.10 -27.82 10.51
CA THR A 242 11.34 -28.85 11.53
C THR A 242 11.17 -28.34 12.97
N LEU A 243 11.01 -27.03 13.17
CA LEU A 243 10.89 -26.40 14.49
C LEU A 243 12.04 -26.77 15.45
N ARG A 244 13.24 -26.97 14.89
CA ARG A 244 14.46 -27.48 15.54
C ARG A 244 14.32 -28.87 16.18
N ASN A 245 13.26 -29.59 15.85
CA ASN A 245 13.07 -30.98 16.26
C ASN A 245 13.66 -31.94 15.25
N LYS A 246 14.28 -33.00 15.75
CA LYS A 246 14.66 -34.14 14.90
C LYS A 246 13.40 -34.94 14.61
N LEU A 247 13.17 -35.27 13.34
CA LEU A 247 11.99 -36.03 12.89
C LEU A 247 12.36 -37.45 12.46
N HIS A 248 11.42 -38.39 12.59
CA HIS A 248 11.52 -39.66 11.87
C HIS A 248 11.46 -39.42 10.36
N LEU A 249 12.06 -40.32 9.57
CA LEU A 249 12.02 -40.23 8.11
C LEU A 249 10.60 -40.16 7.55
N SER A 250 9.66 -40.94 8.10
CA SER A 250 8.25 -40.91 7.69
C SER A 250 7.58 -39.55 7.91
N ALA A 251 7.97 -38.81 8.95
CA ALA A 251 7.47 -37.46 9.24
C ALA A 251 8.27 -36.37 8.51
N PHE A 252 9.53 -36.65 8.15
CA PHE A 252 10.41 -35.72 7.47
C PHE A 252 10.09 -35.59 5.97
N LEU A 253 9.76 -36.70 5.29
CA LEU A 253 9.47 -36.69 3.84
C LEU A 253 8.31 -35.75 3.46
N PRO A 254 7.15 -35.76 4.15
CA PRO A 254 6.09 -34.77 3.89
C PRO A 254 6.54 -33.32 4.13
N LYS A 255 7.51 -33.09 5.03
CA LYS A 255 8.07 -31.76 5.25
C LYS A 255 8.97 -31.32 4.09
N VAL A 256 9.70 -32.24 3.46
CA VAL A 256 10.48 -31.97 2.24
C VAL A 256 9.56 -31.55 1.09
N GLU A 257 8.42 -32.22 0.93
CA GLU A 257 7.40 -31.84 -0.06
C GLU A 257 6.92 -30.39 0.13
N VAL A 258 6.53 -30.05 1.37
CA VAL A 258 6.09 -28.70 1.72
C VAL A 258 7.22 -27.67 1.53
N MET A 259 8.46 -28.00 1.91
CA MET A 259 9.62 -27.10 1.73
C MET A 259 9.84 -26.74 0.26
N LEU A 260 9.95 -27.76 -0.60
CA LEU A 260 10.24 -27.56 -2.01
C LEU A 260 9.07 -26.94 -2.76
N SER A 261 7.83 -27.31 -2.42
CA SER A 261 6.62 -26.66 -2.97
C SER A 261 6.57 -25.17 -2.59
N ASP A 262 6.81 -24.84 -1.32
CA ASP A 262 6.88 -23.45 -0.86
C ASP A 262 7.93 -22.66 -1.64
N TRP A 263 9.15 -23.20 -1.80
CA TRP A 263 10.23 -22.52 -2.50
C TRP A 263 9.93 -22.37 -3.99
N SER A 264 9.31 -23.39 -4.58
CA SER A 264 8.89 -23.40 -5.98
C SER A 264 7.85 -22.31 -6.25
N GLN A 265 6.87 -22.14 -5.37
CA GLN A 265 5.83 -21.10 -5.49
C GLN A 265 6.35 -19.70 -5.12
N ALA A 266 7.29 -19.61 -4.16
CA ALA A 266 7.97 -18.36 -3.80
C ALA A 266 8.74 -17.73 -4.96
N SER A 267 9.20 -18.56 -5.91
CA SER A 267 9.88 -18.09 -7.12
C SER A 267 8.99 -17.28 -8.07
N ILE A 268 7.66 -17.39 -7.93
CA ILE A 268 6.65 -16.65 -8.72
C ILE A 268 6.11 -15.43 -7.96
N THR A 269 6.04 -15.50 -6.62
CA THR A 269 5.17 -14.63 -5.82
C THR A 269 5.78 -13.33 -5.31
N THR A 270 7.08 -13.06 -5.52
CA THR A 270 7.73 -11.89 -4.92
C THR A 270 7.66 -10.57 -5.70
N PRO A 271 7.43 -10.55 -7.04
CA PRO A 271 7.12 -9.30 -7.75
C PRO A 271 5.62 -9.05 -7.99
N PHE A 272 4.81 -10.11 -8.17
CA PHE A 272 3.43 -9.97 -8.66
C PHE A 272 2.46 -9.32 -7.66
N ALA A 273 2.42 -9.76 -6.40
CA ALA A 273 1.47 -9.24 -5.42
C ALA A 273 1.69 -7.74 -5.08
N THR A 274 2.92 -7.25 -5.19
CA THR A 274 3.23 -5.82 -4.98
C THR A 274 2.92 -5.00 -6.23
N PHE A 275 3.13 -5.58 -7.42
CA PHE A 275 2.78 -4.96 -8.70
C PHE A 275 1.26 -4.83 -8.89
N ASP A 276 0.50 -5.90 -8.63
CA ASP A 276 -0.97 -5.89 -8.77
C ASP A 276 -1.63 -4.89 -7.82
N PHE A 277 -1.14 -4.77 -6.59
CA PHE A 277 -1.62 -3.77 -5.63
C PHE A 277 -1.31 -2.33 -6.09
N ALA A 278 -0.10 -2.08 -6.59
CA ALA A 278 0.29 -0.77 -7.13
C ALA A 278 -0.53 -0.40 -8.38
N LEU A 279 -0.80 -1.38 -9.24
CA LEU A 279 -1.62 -1.20 -10.43
C LEU A 279 -3.09 -0.93 -10.07
N GLY A 280 -3.64 -1.66 -9.08
CA GLY A 280 -4.98 -1.42 -8.56
C GLY A 280 -5.16 0.02 -8.03
N ILE A 281 -4.18 0.54 -7.27
CA ILE A 281 -4.18 1.93 -6.79
C ILE A 281 -4.12 2.92 -7.96
N ALA A 282 -3.29 2.65 -8.97
CA ALA A 282 -3.15 3.51 -10.14
C ALA A 282 -4.47 3.63 -10.91
N PHE A 283 -5.12 2.49 -11.23
CA PHE A 283 -6.39 2.46 -11.95
C PHE A 283 -7.59 2.92 -11.12
N TYR A 284 -7.47 2.97 -9.79
CA TYR A 284 -8.51 3.57 -8.94
C TYR A 284 -8.40 5.09 -8.92
N ASN A 285 -7.20 5.64 -8.74
CA ASN A 285 -7.02 7.07 -8.51
C ASN A 285 -6.79 7.90 -9.78
N LEU A 286 -5.99 7.43 -10.75
CA LEU A 286 -5.65 8.22 -11.93
C LEU A 286 -6.86 8.57 -12.81
N PRO A 287 -7.83 7.65 -13.03
CA PRO A 287 -9.02 7.97 -13.82
C PRO A 287 -9.98 8.91 -13.10
N ALA A 288 -9.79 9.20 -11.81
CA ALA A 288 -10.72 10.00 -11.00
C ALA A 288 -10.99 11.39 -11.60
N ILE A 289 -10.00 12.02 -12.23
CA ILE A 289 -10.19 13.30 -12.94
C ILE A 289 -11.19 13.17 -14.09
N ILE A 290 -11.05 12.14 -14.93
CA ILE A 290 -11.93 11.88 -16.07
C ILE A 290 -13.33 11.53 -15.56
N VAL A 291 -13.40 10.64 -14.56
CA VAL A 291 -14.65 10.22 -13.92
C VAL A 291 -15.38 11.41 -13.29
N GLY A 292 -14.65 12.33 -12.65
CA GLY A 292 -15.17 13.55 -12.07
C GLY A 292 -15.77 14.50 -13.13
N MET A 293 -15.08 14.68 -14.25
CA MET A 293 -15.58 15.48 -15.37
C MET A 293 -16.82 14.85 -16.02
N ILE A 294 -16.83 13.52 -16.20
CA ILE A 294 -18.01 12.77 -16.68
C ILE A 294 -19.19 12.96 -15.71
N ASN A 295 -18.93 12.93 -14.41
CA ASN A 295 -19.97 13.11 -13.40
C ASN A 295 -20.58 14.52 -13.43
N ASP A 296 -19.78 15.56 -13.65
CA ASP A 296 -20.29 16.92 -13.78
C ASP A 296 -21.09 17.11 -15.08
N TYR A 297 -20.67 16.48 -16.18
CA TYR A 297 -21.32 16.66 -17.49
C TYR A 297 -22.56 15.77 -17.70
N PHE A 298 -22.46 14.47 -17.40
CA PHE A 298 -23.53 13.48 -17.63
C PHE A 298 -24.34 13.15 -16.37
N GLY A 299 -23.88 13.61 -15.20
CA GLY A 299 -24.52 13.34 -13.92
C GLY A 299 -24.25 11.92 -13.36
N PRO A 300 -24.68 11.68 -12.10
CA PRO A 300 -24.35 10.46 -11.37
C PRO A 300 -25.03 9.20 -11.91
N ARG A 301 -26.14 9.33 -12.66
CA ARG A 301 -26.87 8.17 -13.22
C ARG A 301 -26.05 7.44 -14.28
N CYS A 302 -25.46 8.21 -15.20
CA CYS A 302 -24.60 7.67 -16.25
C CYS A 302 -23.41 6.92 -15.63
N LEU A 303 -22.77 7.53 -14.65
CA LEU A 303 -21.59 6.97 -14.02
C LEU A 303 -21.88 5.69 -13.21
N LYS A 304 -23.08 5.57 -12.61
CA LYS A 304 -23.52 4.33 -11.97
C LYS A 304 -23.75 3.18 -12.96
N LEU A 305 -24.29 3.46 -14.15
CA LEU A 305 -24.44 2.44 -15.20
C LEU A 305 -23.08 1.93 -15.69
N ILE A 306 -22.13 2.86 -15.91
CA ILE A 306 -20.74 2.52 -16.25
C ILE A 306 -20.10 1.67 -15.13
N ALA A 307 -20.31 2.04 -13.86
CA ALA A 307 -19.79 1.29 -12.72
C ALA A 307 -20.34 -0.15 -12.68
N ILE A 308 -21.63 -0.35 -12.97
CA ILE A 308 -22.26 -1.68 -13.02
C ILE A 308 -21.62 -2.53 -14.13
N ILE A 309 -21.42 -1.97 -15.31
CA ILE A 309 -20.78 -2.68 -16.44
C ILE A 309 -19.35 -3.09 -16.07
N PHE A 310 -18.56 -2.18 -15.50
CA PHE A 310 -17.19 -2.49 -15.08
C PHE A 310 -17.15 -3.53 -13.96
N HIS A 311 -18.06 -3.47 -12.98
CA HIS A 311 -18.19 -4.53 -11.98
C HIS A 311 -18.52 -5.88 -12.64
N LEU A 312 -19.45 -5.93 -13.60
CA LEU A 312 -19.80 -7.15 -14.31
C LEU A 312 -18.58 -7.76 -15.02
N ILE A 313 -17.84 -6.96 -15.79
CA ILE A 313 -16.63 -7.40 -16.49
C ILE A 313 -15.57 -7.91 -15.50
N SER A 314 -15.36 -7.18 -14.41
CA SER A 314 -14.40 -7.53 -13.36
C SER A 314 -14.72 -8.88 -12.72
N TRP A 315 -15.98 -9.11 -12.32
CA TRP A 315 -16.40 -10.35 -11.67
C TRP A 315 -16.46 -11.53 -12.64
N LEU A 316 -16.87 -11.31 -13.90
CA LEU A 316 -16.78 -12.32 -14.95
C LEU A 316 -15.33 -12.74 -15.18
N SER A 317 -14.40 -11.78 -15.27
CA SER A 317 -12.97 -12.07 -15.45
C SER A 317 -12.42 -12.94 -14.32
N LEU A 318 -12.76 -12.62 -13.06
CA LEU A 318 -12.36 -13.41 -11.89
C LEU A 318 -12.91 -14.84 -11.94
N GLY A 319 -14.16 -15.01 -12.38
CA GLY A 319 -14.81 -16.32 -12.49
C GLY A 319 -14.14 -17.29 -13.47
N PHE A 320 -13.34 -16.79 -14.43
CA PHE A 320 -12.61 -17.61 -15.41
C PHE A 320 -11.10 -17.75 -15.12
N VAL A 321 -10.63 -17.28 -13.96
CA VAL A 321 -9.23 -17.39 -13.56
C VAL A 321 -8.86 -18.87 -13.36
N GLU A 322 -7.83 -19.30 -14.07
CA GLU A 322 -7.22 -20.63 -13.97
C GLU A 322 -5.69 -20.46 -13.92
N PRO A 323 -4.90 -21.45 -13.45
CA PRO A 323 -3.44 -21.33 -13.39
C PRO A 323 -2.75 -20.99 -14.73
N LYS A 324 -3.36 -21.34 -15.87
CA LYS A 324 -2.87 -20.99 -17.22
C LYS A 324 -3.36 -19.63 -17.73
N ARG A 325 -4.30 -18.99 -17.03
CA ARG A 325 -4.94 -17.70 -17.36
C ARG A 325 -4.92 -16.76 -16.15
N ASP A 326 -3.79 -16.71 -15.46
CA ASP A 326 -3.54 -15.83 -14.33
C ASP A 326 -3.62 -14.34 -14.71
N TRP A 327 -3.31 -13.98 -15.96
CA TRP A 327 -3.49 -12.63 -16.51
C TRP A 327 -4.93 -12.09 -16.38
N LEU A 328 -5.95 -12.93 -16.21
CA LEU A 328 -7.33 -12.49 -15.93
C LEU A 328 -7.47 -11.81 -14.56
N LEU A 329 -6.56 -12.08 -13.60
CA LEU A 329 -6.49 -11.37 -12.32
C LEU A 329 -6.14 -9.89 -12.53
N LEU A 330 -5.29 -9.59 -13.52
CA LEU A 330 -4.96 -8.23 -13.91
C LEU A 330 -6.21 -7.49 -14.41
N PHE A 331 -6.96 -8.12 -15.31
CA PHE A 331 -8.21 -7.57 -15.84
C PHE A 331 -9.24 -7.36 -14.73
N HIS A 332 -9.41 -8.34 -13.86
CA HIS A 332 -10.28 -8.22 -12.69
C HIS A 332 -9.93 -6.96 -11.87
N THR A 333 -8.65 -6.79 -11.55
CA THR A 333 -8.13 -5.68 -10.72
C THR A 333 -8.38 -4.32 -11.38
N ILE A 334 -8.07 -4.17 -12.67
CA ILE A 334 -8.27 -2.92 -13.42
C ILE A 334 -9.74 -2.50 -13.41
N PHE A 335 -10.64 -3.42 -13.81
CA PHE A 335 -12.06 -3.12 -13.92
C PHE A 335 -12.73 -2.94 -12.55
N LEU A 336 -12.27 -3.65 -11.52
CA LEU A 336 -12.75 -3.45 -10.15
C LEU A 336 -12.40 -2.05 -9.64
N SER A 337 -11.17 -1.61 -9.87
CA SER A 337 -10.70 -0.27 -9.50
C SER A 337 -11.47 0.83 -10.22
N LEU A 338 -11.69 0.70 -11.53
CA LEU A 338 -12.49 1.64 -12.32
C LEU A 338 -13.95 1.71 -11.85
N ALA A 339 -14.56 0.57 -11.54
CA ALA A 339 -15.92 0.52 -11.01
C ALA A 339 -16.02 1.20 -9.64
N GLY A 340 -15.02 1.00 -8.78
CA GLY A 340 -14.93 1.61 -7.45
C GLY A 340 -14.89 3.14 -7.49
N ILE A 341 -14.05 3.73 -8.34
CA ILE A 341 -13.94 5.20 -8.45
C ILE A 341 -15.19 5.82 -9.09
N CYS A 342 -15.82 5.15 -10.07
CA CYS A 342 -17.11 5.57 -10.62
C CYS A 342 -18.22 5.59 -9.55
N THR A 343 -18.24 4.58 -8.68
CA THR A 343 -19.18 4.49 -7.57
C THR A 343 -18.92 5.58 -6.52
N LEU A 344 -17.65 5.88 -6.25
CA LEU A 344 -17.23 6.93 -5.31
C LEU A 344 -17.81 8.30 -5.71
N LEU A 345 -17.44 8.76 -6.90
CA LEU A 345 -17.74 10.12 -7.34
C LEU A 345 -19.24 10.31 -7.63
N SER A 346 -19.93 9.30 -8.17
CA SER A 346 -21.37 9.36 -8.37
C SER A 346 -22.16 9.41 -7.05
N SER A 347 -21.68 8.73 -6.01
CA SER A 347 -22.37 8.68 -4.73
C SER A 347 -22.27 10.01 -3.97
N PHE A 348 -21.18 10.77 -4.13
CA PHE A 348 -21.08 12.09 -3.53
C PHE A 348 -22.01 13.13 -4.15
N SER A 349 -22.25 13.06 -5.45
CA SER A 349 -23.26 13.92 -6.08
C SER A 349 -24.67 13.66 -5.55
N ILE A 350 -24.93 12.49 -4.98
CA ILE A 350 -26.23 12.20 -4.34
C ILE A 350 -26.37 12.92 -3.00
N SER A 351 -25.28 13.12 -2.24
CA SER A 351 -25.36 13.81 -0.95
C SER A 351 -25.80 15.28 -1.11
N ALA A 352 -25.49 15.90 -2.26
CA ALA A 352 -25.95 17.24 -2.60
C ALA A 352 -27.48 17.39 -2.64
N ASN A 353 -28.23 16.30 -2.83
CA ASN A 353 -29.70 16.32 -2.84
C ASN A 353 -30.33 16.38 -1.44
N PHE A 354 -29.54 16.20 -0.38
CA PHE A 354 -30.00 16.27 1.00
C PHE A 354 -29.57 17.61 1.62
N SER A 355 -30.50 18.51 1.89
CA SER A 355 -30.20 19.84 2.42
C SER A 355 -29.84 19.83 3.91
N GLN A 356 -30.58 19.05 4.72
CA GLN A 356 -30.47 19.07 6.19
C GLN A 356 -29.47 18.06 6.77
N HIS A 357 -29.26 16.92 6.12
CA HIS A 357 -28.38 15.83 6.61
C HIS A 357 -27.26 15.49 5.61
N ARG A 358 -26.77 16.51 4.90
CA ARG A 358 -25.76 16.34 3.85
C ARG A 358 -24.47 15.69 4.37
N GLY A 359 -24.00 16.11 5.55
CA GLY A 359 -22.77 15.60 6.15
C GLY A 359 -22.90 14.15 6.56
N LEU A 360 -24.02 13.79 7.17
CA LEU A 360 -24.35 12.42 7.56
C LEU A 360 -24.43 11.48 6.35
N VAL A 361 -25.16 11.87 5.30
CA VAL A 361 -25.25 11.07 4.08
C VAL A 361 -23.88 10.91 3.42
N THR A 362 -23.09 11.98 3.36
CA THR A 362 -21.71 11.95 2.82
C THR A 362 -20.85 10.97 3.61
N ALA A 363 -20.88 11.04 4.94
CA ALA A 363 -20.09 10.16 5.80
C ALA A 363 -20.51 8.70 5.70
N LEU A 364 -21.82 8.41 5.67
CA LEU A 364 -22.36 7.05 5.51
C LEU A 364 -21.94 6.41 4.18
N ILE A 365 -22.00 7.19 3.08
CA ILE A 365 -21.54 6.74 1.77
C ILE A 365 -20.04 6.40 1.81
N SER A 366 -19.21 7.27 2.41
CA SER A 366 -17.78 7.02 2.58
C SER A 366 -17.52 5.76 3.42
N GLY A 367 -18.27 5.54 4.50
CA GLY A 367 -18.17 4.35 5.35
C GLY A 367 -18.55 3.04 4.65
N ALA A 368 -19.65 3.05 3.90
CA ALA A 368 -20.13 1.90 3.13
C ALA A 368 -19.16 1.48 2.01
N GLN A 369 -18.47 2.46 1.43
CA GLN A 369 -17.47 2.19 0.39
C GLN A 369 -16.20 1.54 0.94
N LEU A 370 -15.82 1.87 2.17
CA LEU A 370 -14.68 1.26 2.85
C LEU A 370 -14.92 -0.22 3.19
N THR A 371 -16.18 -0.62 3.32
CA THR A 371 -16.64 -1.99 3.66
C THR A 371 -16.84 -2.89 2.45
N GLY A 372 -17.26 -2.33 1.31
CA GLY A 372 -17.56 -3.09 0.09
C GLY A 372 -16.39 -3.95 -0.42
N SER A 373 -15.16 -3.51 -0.21
CA SER A 373 -13.93 -4.21 -0.63
C SER A 373 -13.72 -5.57 0.08
N ILE A 374 -14.32 -5.75 1.26
CA ILE A 374 -14.07 -6.91 2.14
C ILE A 374 -15.33 -7.75 2.33
N CYS A 375 -16.52 -7.16 2.22
CA CYS A 375 -17.75 -7.94 2.03
C CYS A 375 -17.60 -8.85 0.79
N ALA A 376 -16.96 -8.38 -0.28
CA ALA A 376 -16.61 -9.22 -1.43
C ALA A 376 -15.76 -10.46 -1.08
N MET A 377 -14.80 -10.34 -0.14
CA MET A 377 -13.97 -11.45 0.33
C MET A 377 -14.71 -12.40 1.29
N LEU A 378 -15.62 -11.88 2.12
CA LEU A 378 -16.44 -12.69 3.04
C LEU A 378 -17.63 -13.36 2.34
N PHE A 379 -18.16 -12.76 1.28
CA PHE A 379 -19.28 -13.30 0.49
C PHE A 379 -18.86 -14.39 -0.49
N LEU A 380 -17.57 -14.55 -0.78
CA LEU A 380 -17.07 -15.73 -1.51
C LEU A 380 -17.32 -17.05 -0.75
N ASP A 381 -17.63 -16.99 0.56
CA ASP A 381 -18.07 -18.14 1.37
C ASP A 381 -19.60 -18.24 1.55
N TRP A 382 -20.40 -17.26 1.10
CA TRP A 382 -21.85 -17.26 1.37
C TRP A 382 -22.69 -16.87 0.15
N ARG A 383 -23.52 -17.82 -0.31
CA ARG A 383 -24.50 -17.62 -1.37
C ARG A 383 -25.53 -16.58 -0.95
N PHE A 384 -25.69 -15.51 -1.74
CA PHE A 384 -26.69 -14.47 -1.46
C PHE A 384 -27.95 -14.59 -2.32
N THR A 385 -29.08 -14.45 -1.64
CA THR A 385 -30.42 -14.24 -2.17
C THR A 385 -30.69 -12.73 -2.27
N CYS A 386 -31.16 -12.25 -3.42
CA CYS A 386 -31.43 -10.84 -3.67
C CYS A 386 -32.68 -10.32 -2.94
N MET A 387 -32.61 -9.11 -2.38
CA MET A 387 -33.78 -8.33 -1.96
C MET A 387 -34.16 -7.30 -3.04
N ASN A 388 -35.42 -7.36 -3.46
CA ASN A 388 -36.03 -6.40 -4.38
C ASN A 388 -36.37 -5.10 -3.64
N LEU A 389 -35.90 -3.97 -4.18
CA LEU A 389 -36.42 -2.64 -3.83
C LEU A 389 -36.93 -1.97 -5.10
N THR A 390 -38.26 -1.85 -5.20
CA THR A 390 -38.97 -1.05 -6.20
C THR A 390 -38.88 0.43 -5.86
N LEU A 391 -38.22 1.22 -6.70
CA LEU A 391 -38.22 2.69 -6.61
C LEU A 391 -39.27 3.28 -7.57
N LYS A 392 -40.30 3.92 -7.02
CA LYS A 392 -41.18 4.83 -7.77
C LYS A 392 -40.43 6.14 -8.02
N SER A 393 -40.14 6.42 -9.28
CA SER A 393 -39.56 7.68 -9.75
C SER A 393 -40.65 8.75 -9.90
N LYS A 394 -40.61 9.82 -9.10
CA LYS A 394 -41.21 11.12 -9.48
C LYS A 394 -40.13 11.93 -10.19
N SER A 395 -40.34 12.21 -11.47
CA SER A 395 -39.48 13.09 -12.27
C SER A 395 -39.75 14.55 -11.92
N THR A 396 -38.91 15.15 -11.08
CA THR A 396 -38.80 16.60 -11.01
C THR A 396 -38.00 17.09 -12.21
N LYS A 397 -38.66 17.78 -13.14
CA LYS A 397 -38.00 18.57 -14.20
C LYS A 397 -37.12 19.62 -13.50
N ILE A 398 -35.82 19.55 -13.74
CA ILE A 398 -34.88 20.61 -13.35
C ILE A 398 -34.98 21.68 -14.42
N GLU A 399 -35.47 22.86 -14.06
CA GLU A 399 -35.34 24.05 -14.90
C GLU A 399 -33.86 24.39 -15.04
N VAL A 400 -33.39 24.40 -16.28
CA VAL A 400 -32.06 24.90 -16.65
C VAL A 400 -32.09 26.40 -16.44
N LYS A 401 -31.56 26.88 -15.30
CA LYS A 401 -31.22 28.29 -15.15
C LYS A 401 -30.09 28.60 -16.13
N THR A 402 -30.42 29.41 -17.13
CA THR A 402 -29.49 30.04 -18.06
C THR A 402 -28.33 30.69 -17.30
N ILE A 403 -27.13 30.33 -17.76
CA ILE A 403 -25.82 30.73 -17.23
C ILE A 403 -25.67 32.25 -17.31
N THR A 404 -25.46 32.89 -16.16
CA THR A 404 -24.87 34.21 -16.07
C THR A 404 -23.71 34.15 -15.07
N THR A 405 -22.55 34.65 -15.52
CA THR A 405 -21.26 34.94 -14.84
C THR A 405 -20.10 33.92 -14.94
N HIS A 406 -18.91 34.49 -15.20
CA HIS A 406 -17.67 33.94 -15.78
C HIS A 406 -16.80 33.06 -14.87
N ASP A 407 -17.40 32.15 -14.09
CA ASP A 407 -16.59 31.32 -13.19
C ASP A 407 -16.03 30.09 -13.92
N THR A 408 -14.70 30.04 -14.04
CA THR A 408 -13.99 28.94 -14.71
C THR A 408 -13.42 27.97 -13.68
N LEU A 409 -13.44 26.65 -13.96
CA LEU A 409 -12.85 25.61 -13.10
C LEU A 409 -11.41 25.98 -12.66
N ILE A 410 -10.63 26.58 -13.55
CA ILE A 410 -9.24 27.01 -13.31
C ILE A 410 -9.12 27.99 -12.14
N GLN A 411 -10.09 28.88 -11.93
CA GLN A 411 -10.08 29.81 -10.81
C GLN A 411 -10.15 29.07 -9.46
N TYR A 412 -10.99 28.03 -9.36
CA TYR A 412 -11.09 27.22 -8.14
C TYR A 412 -9.87 26.32 -7.93
N LEU A 413 -9.23 25.84 -9.00
CA LEU A 413 -7.98 25.07 -8.89
C LEU A 413 -6.81 25.91 -8.37
N LYS A 414 -6.81 27.21 -8.68
CA LYS A 414 -5.82 28.16 -8.15
C LYS A 414 -6.12 28.63 -6.73
N ASN A 415 -7.28 28.26 -6.16
CA ASN A 415 -7.63 28.64 -4.81
C ASN A 415 -6.66 27.98 -3.81
N PRO A 416 -5.96 28.76 -2.96
CA PRO A 416 -5.01 28.22 -1.99
C PRO A 416 -5.62 27.16 -1.07
N LEU A 417 -6.89 27.31 -0.68
CA LEU A 417 -7.59 26.34 0.15
C LEU A 417 -7.74 24.99 -0.57
N PHE A 418 -8.08 25.01 -1.88
CA PHE A 418 -8.21 23.79 -2.67
C PHE A 418 -6.88 23.05 -2.77
N ILE A 419 -5.79 23.79 -3.04
CA ILE A 419 -4.44 23.21 -3.12
C ILE A 419 -4.06 22.57 -1.79
N VAL A 420 -4.28 23.27 -0.68
CA VAL A 420 -3.81 22.80 0.64
C VAL A 420 -4.68 21.64 1.15
N VAL A 421 -6.01 21.66 0.98
CA VAL A 421 -6.86 20.50 1.34
C VAL A 421 -6.51 19.26 0.51
N THR A 422 -6.15 19.46 -0.76
CA THR A 422 -5.74 18.40 -1.65
C THR A 422 -4.42 17.78 -1.21
N LEU A 423 -3.41 18.61 -0.86
CA LEU A 423 -2.15 18.14 -0.30
C LEU A 423 -2.34 17.48 1.07
N PHE A 424 -3.20 18.03 1.93
CA PHE A 424 -3.54 17.46 3.23
C PHE A 424 -4.13 16.05 3.08
N LEU A 425 -5.14 15.88 2.23
CA LEU A 425 -5.71 14.55 1.95
C LEU A 425 -4.62 13.61 1.40
N SER A 426 -3.85 14.06 0.42
CA SER A 426 -2.85 13.23 -0.25
C SER A 426 -1.76 12.73 0.69
N CYS A 427 -1.20 13.61 1.53
CA CYS A 427 -0.17 13.27 2.50
C CYS A 427 -0.69 12.35 3.61
N LEU A 428 -1.89 12.59 4.13
CA LEU A 428 -2.46 11.73 5.19
C LEU A 428 -2.95 10.39 4.63
N LEU A 429 -3.39 10.35 3.36
CA LEU A 429 -3.74 9.11 2.67
C LEU A 429 -2.50 8.23 2.43
N LEU A 430 -1.32 8.83 2.21
CA LEU A 430 -0.06 8.11 2.13
C LEU A 430 0.23 7.32 3.43
N THR A 431 -0.06 7.90 4.60
CA THR A 431 0.04 7.21 5.89
C THR A 431 -0.83 5.94 5.94
N ILE A 432 -2.06 6.05 5.46
CA ILE A 432 -3.04 4.97 5.46
C ILE A 432 -2.68 3.89 4.43
N SER A 433 -2.14 4.27 3.28
CA SER A 433 -1.78 3.34 2.20
C SER A 433 -0.45 2.64 2.41
N TYR A 434 0.49 3.23 3.15
CA TYR A 434 1.77 2.61 3.47
C TYR A 434 1.63 1.41 4.43
N LEU A 435 0.74 1.50 5.43
CA LEU A 435 0.56 0.45 6.44
C LEU A 435 0.28 -0.95 5.86
N PRO A 436 -0.75 -1.17 5.01
CA PRO A 436 -1.03 -2.49 4.44
C PRO A 436 0.17 -3.11 3.71
N VAL A 437 1.01 -2.27 3.07
CA VAL A 437 2.13 -2.75 2.28
C VAL A 437 3.29 -3.25 3.17
N VAL A 438 3.52 -2.62 4.31
CA VAL A 438 4.52 -3.07 5.29
C VAL A 438 3.97 -4.03 6.34
N TRP A 439 2.65 -4.16 6.45
CA TRP A 439 1.93 -4.90 7.49
C TRP A 439 2.45 -6.32 7.66
N PHE A 440 2.46 -7.10 6.58
CA PHE A 440 2.88 -8.49 6.62
C PHE A 440 4.36 -8.63 7.03
N LYS A 441 5.24 -7.80 6.46
CA LYS A 441 6.67 -7.78 6.80
C LYS A 441 6.90 -7.41 8.26
N TRP A 442 6.16 -6.43 8.77
CA TRP A 442 6.22 -6.00 10.15
C TRP A 442 5.78 -7.12 11.11
N LEU A 443 4.62 -7.75 10.85
CA LEU A 443 4.13 -8.86 11.68
C LEU A 443 5.05 -10.07 11.66
N MET A 444 5.59 -10.46 10.49
CA MET A 444 6.57 -11.54 10.39
C MET A 444 7.77 -11.28 11.30
N HIS A 445 8.26 -10.04 11.34
CA HIS A 445 9.36 -9.67 12.22
C HIS A 445 8.99 -9.77 13.71
N VAL A 446 7.87 -9.16 14.10
CA VAL A 446 7.44 -9.08 15.51
C VAL A 446 7.01 -10.44 16.07
N THR A 447 6.46 -11.31 15.23
CA THR A 447 6.03 -12.66 15.62
C THR A 447 7.16 -13.71 15.55
N GLY A 448 8.39 -13.30 15.25
CA GLY A 448 9.53 -14.22 15.14
C GLY A 448 9.43 -15.21 13.97
N ASN A 449 8.94 -14.74 12.82
CA ASN A 449 8.67 -15.52 11.61
C ASN A 449 7.60 -16.62 11.76
N ASN A 450 6.71 -16.50 12.74
CA ASN A 450 5.55 -17.40 12.87
C ASN A 450 4.46 -17.03 11.85
N THR A 451 4.40 -17.81 10.76
CA THR A 451 3.45 -17.58 9.66
C THR A 451 2.00 -17.78 10.08
N GLN A 452 1.70 -18.71 10.99
CA GLN A 452 0.33 -18.94 11.46
C GLN A 452 -0.19 -17.74 12.25
N LEU A 453 0.63 -17.22 13.17
CA LEU A 453 0.27 -16.06 13.98
C LEU A 453 0.17 -14.79 13.11
N THR A 454 1.08 -14.61 12.16
CA THR A 454 1.03 -13.51 11.19
C THR A 454 -0.25 -13.55 10.36
N ASN A 455 -0.63 -14.71 9.85
CA ASN A 455 -1.85 -14.88 9.09
C ASN A 455 -3.10 -14.61 9.95
N HIS A 456 -3.09 -15.00 11.23
CA HIS A 456 -4.17 -14.69 12.16
C HIS A 456 -4.36 -13.17 12.33
N TYR A 457 -3.29 -12.42 12.61
CA TYR A 457 -3.37 -10.95 12.72
C TYR A 457 -3.68 -10.25 11.40
N THR A 458 -3.25 -10.81 10.27
CA THR A 458 -3.61 -10.30 8.93
C THR A 458 -5.10 -10.48 8.64
N ARG A 459 -5.71 -11.59 9.07
CA ARG A 459 -7.17 -11.75 9.00
C ARG A 459 -7.89 -10.71 9.84
N TRP A 460 -7.42 -10.44 11.07
CA TRP A 460 -7.98 -9.37 11.90
C TRP A 460 -7.84 -7.99 11.26
N TYR A 461 -6.69 -7.66 10.66
CA TYR A 461 -6.50 -6.44 9.88
C TYR A 461 -7.58 -6.29 8.79
N ASN A 462 -7.83 -7.35 8.03
CA ASN A 462 -8.87 -7.36 6.99
C ASN A 462 -10.28 -7.21 7.59
N MET A 463 -10.61 -7.94 8.66
CA MET A 463 -11.93 -7.83 9.31
C MET A 463 -12.17 -6.43 9.89
N ILE A 464 -11.14 -5.83 10.47
CA ILE A 464 -11.22 -4.49 11.06
C ILE A 464 -11.52 -3.42 10.02
N ALA A 465 -11.07 -3.58 8.77
CA ALA A 465 -11.41 -2.63 7.73
C ALA A 465 -12.93 -2.57 7.40
N ILE A 466 -13.74 -3.54 7.86
CA ILE A 466 -15.21 -3.51 7.79
C ILE A 466 -15.82 -2.54 8.83
N SER A 467 -15.09 -2.22 9.90
CA SER A 467 -15.61 -1.35 10.96
C SER A 467 -15.75 0.13 10.56
N GLY A 468 -15.32 0.52 9.35
CA GLY A 468 -15.54 1.88 8.81
C GLY A 468 -17.01 2.29 8.73
N ILE A 469 -17.95 1.34 8.57
CA ILE A 469 -19.40 1.62 8.65
C ILE A 469 -19.80 2.13 10.03
N LEU A 470 -19.15 1.68 11.10
CA LEU A 470 -19.50 2.08 12.46
C LEU A 470 -19.02 3.50 12.78
N VAL A 471 -17.91 3.91 12.18
CA VAL A 471 -17.32 5.25 12.38
C VAL A 471 -17.99 6.32 11.53
N ALA A 472 -18.53 5.95 10.36
CA ALA A 472 -19.17 6.88 9.45
C ALA A 472 -20.34 7.69 10.05
N PRO A 473 -21.31 7.09 10.78
CA PRO A 473 -22.36 7.84 11.48
C PRO A 473 -21.80 8.88 12.46
N ILE A 474 -20.72 8.56 13.17
CA ILE A 474 -20.07 9.46 14.12
C ILE A 474 -19.48 10.67 13.38
N CYS A 475 -18.79 10.43 12.26
CA CYS A 475 -18.24 11.51 11.42
C CYS A 475 -19.37 12.42 10.89
N GLY A 476 -20.46 11.81 10.42
CA GLY A 476 -21.64 12.50 9.93
C GLY A 476 -22.30 13.36 10.99
N PHE A 477 -22.48 12.81 12.19
CA PHE A 477 -23.01 13.51 13.34
C PHE A 477 -22.14 14.71 13.72
N ILE A 478 -20.81 14.55 13.75
CA ILE A 478 -19.89 15.68 14.03
C ILE A 478 -20.09 16.79 13.00
N ILE A 479 -20.13 16.47 11.70
CA ILE A 479 -20.27 17.47 10.62
C ILE A 479 -21.59 18.25 10.75
N ASP A 480 -22.71 17.53 10.95
CA ASP A 480 -24.05 18.12 10.99
C ASP A 480 -24.46 18.60 12.40
N PHE A 481 -23.57 18.48 13.41
CA PHE A 481 -23.89 18.87 14.79
C PHE A 481 -24.20 20.36 14.89
N LYS A 482 -25.47 20.70 15.10
CA LYS A 482 -25.96 22.09 15.13
C LYS A 482 -25.60 22.89 13.86
N SER A 483 -25.41 22.23 12.71
CA SER A 483 -25.10 22.91 11.45
C SER A 483 -26.20 23.88 10.99
N ASP A 484 -27.43 23.66 11.47
CA ASP A 484 -28.58 24.55 11.23
C ASP A 484 -28.37 25.97 11.81
N LEU A 485 -27.43 26.15 12.73
CA LEU A 485 -27.02 27.47 13.25
C LEU A 485 -26.25 28.32 12.22
N GLY A 486 -25.93 27.75 11.05
CA GLY A 486 -25.37 28.47 9.91
C GLY A 486 -23.98 27.98 9.47
N TYR A 487 -23.49 28.58 8.38
CA TYR A 487 -22.23 28.22 7.72
C TYR A 487 -21.02 28.16 8.67
N LYS A 488 -20.96 29.08 9.64
CA LYS A 488 -19.88 29.17 10.62
C LYS A 488 -19.76 27.93 11.51
N GLN A 489 -20.89 27.43 12.03
CA GLN A 489 -20.89 26.24 12.87
C GLN A 489 -20.48 25.00 12.08
N LYS A 490 -20.93 24.90 10.82
CA LYS A 490 -20.56 23.81 9.92
C LYS A 490 -19.06 23.79 9.62
N MET A 491 -18.46 24.95 9.35
CA MET A 491 -17.00 25.05 9.13
C MET A 491 -16.20 24.72 10.39
N PHE A 492 -16.68 25.12 11.57
CA PHE A 492 -16.06 24.74 12.85
C PHE A 492 -16.07 23.22 13.06
N ASN A 493 -17.20 22.57 12.81
CA ASN A 493 -17.33 21.11 12.93
C ASN A 493 -16.39 20.37 11.98
N ILE A 494 -16.28 20.82 10.73
CA ILE A 494 -15.35 20.25 9.73
C ILE A 494 -13.90 20.43 10.19
N SER A 495 -13.55 21.58 10.75
CA SER A 495 -12.21 21.86 11.30
C SER A 495 -11.85 20.91 12.45
N ILE A 496 -12.79 20.64 13.36
CA ILE A 496 -12.61 19.64 14.43
C ILE A 496 -12.33 18.26 13.83
N LEU A 497 -13.14 17.83 12.87
CA LEU A 497 -13.00 16.50 12.26
C LEU A 497 -11.64 16.34 11.57
N GLN A 498 -11.17 17.35 10.84
CA GLN A 498 -9.86 17.34 10.19
C GLN A 498 -8.71 17.39 11.20
N THR A 499 -8.87 18.11 12.30
CA THR A 499 -7.88 18.16 13.39
C THR A 499 -7.72 16.78 14.05
N LEU A 500 -8.84 16.13 14.39
CA LEU A 500 -8.83 14.77 14.96
C LEU A 500 -8.19 13.76 13.99
N THR A 501 -8.46 13.91 12.69
CA THR A 501 -7.84 13.08 11.65
C THR A 501 -6.32 13.25 11.61
N TRP A 502 -5.84 14.49 11.68
CA TRP A 502 -4.41 14.79 11.69
C TRP A 502 -3.72 14.22 12.94
N ILE A 503 -4.31 14.40 14.12
CA ILE A 503 -3.81 13.81 15.38
C ILE A 503 -3.72 12.29 15.26
N GLY A 504 -4.76 11.64 14.74
CA GLY A 504 -4.77 10.20 14.54
C GLY A 504 -3.70 9.74 13.55
N SER A 505 -3.47 10.48 12.46
CA SER A 505 -2.44 10.15 11.47
C SER A 505 -1.02 10.28 12.06
N VAL A 506 -0.76 11.32 12.85
CA VAL A 506 0.51 11.49 13.58
C VAL A 506 0.71 10.38 14.60
N ALA A 507 -0.33 10.06 15.38
CA ALA A 507 -0.29 8.98 16.36
C ALA A 507 -0.03 7.63 15.67
N LEU A 508 -0.66 7.37 14.52
CA LEU A 508 -0.44 6.15 13.73
C LEU A 508 1.02 6.01 13.31
N CYS A 509 1.64 7.08 12.79
CA CYS A 509 3.06 7.07 12.42
C CYS A 509 3.94 6.73 13.63
N ILE A 510 3.71 7.38 14.78
CA ILE A 510 4.50 7.17 16.00
C ILE A 510 4.35 5.72 16.47
N VAL A 511 3.12 5.21 16.55
CA VAL A 511 2.85 3.83 16.98
C VAL A 511 3.52 2.82 16.05
N CYS A 512 3.45 3.03 14.73
CA CYS A 512 4.04 2.10 13.75
C CYS A 512 5.58 2.12 13.72
N MET A 513 6.23 3.09 14.36
CA MET A 513 7.68 3.04 14.59
C MET A 513 8.06 2.00 15.65
N PHE A 514 7.16 1.74 16.61
CA PHE A 514 7.38 0.71 17.63
C PHE A 514 7.10 -0.67 17.05
N GLN A 515 8.14 -1.47 16.89
CA GLN A 515 8.03 -2.81 16.31
C GLN A 515 7.55 -3.85 17.34
N SER A 516 6.32 -3.69 17.83
CA SER A 516 5.69 -4.54 18.85
C SER A 516 4.30 -4.99 18.43
N ILE A 517 3.84 -6.13 18.94
CA ILE A 517 2.52 -6.67 18.61
C ILE A 517 1.41 -5.81 19.20
N TYR A 518 1.65 -5.22 20.37
CA TYR A 518 0.73 -4.27 21.00
C TYR A 518 0.60 -3.00 20.17
N ALA A 519 1.70 -2.53 19.58
CA ALA A 519 1.68 -1.40 18.66
C ALA A 519 0.89 -1.71 17.38
N ALA A 520 0.98 -2.93 16.85
CA ALA A 520 0.18 -3.35 15.70
C ALA A 520 -1.34 -3.31 15.97
N ILE A 521 -1.77 -3.74 17.16
CA ILE A 521 -3.18 -3.68 17.58
C ILE A 521 -3.64 -2.22 17.73
N ILE A 522 -2.84 -1.36 18.37
CA ILE A 522 -3.16 0.07 18.52
C ILE A 522 -3.21 0.77 17.16
N ALA A 523 -2.26 0.47 16.27
CA ALA A 523 -2.23 1.02 14.92
C ALA A 523 -3.50 0.69 14.13
N LEU A 524 -4.00 -0.54 14.25
CA LEU A 524 -5.28 -0.94 13.65
C LEU A 524 -6.45 -0.10 14.13
N ILE A 525 -6.56 0.13 15.44
CA ILE A 525 -7.66 0.93 16.00
C ILE A 525 -7.61 2.36 15.47
N ILE A 526 -6.43 2.99 15.52
CA ILE A 526 -6.24 4.37 15.04
C ILE A 526 -6.56 4.48 13.55
N LEU A 527 -6.12 3.50 12.74
CA LEU A 527 -6.33 3.46 11.30
C LEU A 527 -7.82 3.56 10.91
N ILE A 528 -8.70 2.84 11.61
CA ILE A 528 -10.15 2.82 11.33
C ILE A 528 -10.73 4.24 11.40
N PHE A 529 -10.42 4.93 12.49
CA PHE A 529 -10.93 6.27 12.75
C PHE A 529 -10.32 7.27 11.79
N SER A 530 -8.98 7.32 11.72
CA SER A 530 -8.26 8.29 10.88
C SER A 530 -8.65 8.17 9.40
N ARG A 531 -8.83 6.95 8.88
CA ARG A 531 -9.21 6.74 7.47
C ARG A 531 -10.59 7.26 7.15
N THR A 532 -11.59 6.94 7.98
CA THR A 532 -12.98 7.34 7.76
C THR A 532 -13.16 8.85 7.90
N MET A 533 -12.51 9.45 8.92
CA MET A 533 -12.58 10.88 9.19
C MET A 533 -11.86 11.72 8.13
N LEU A 534 -10.73 11.25 7.59
CA LEU A 534 -9.99 11.94 6.53
C LEU A 534 -10.85 12.17 5.28
N VAL A 535 -11.44 11.08 4.79
CA VAL A 535 -12.23 11.11 3.55
C VAL A 535 -13.48 11.97 3.77
N ALA A 536 -14.23 11.72 4.84
CA ALA A 536 -15.44 12.47 5.14
C ALA A 536 -15.17 13.97 5.34
N GLY A 537 -14.10 14.33 6.08
CA GLY A 537 -13.77 15.72 6.40
C GLY A 537 -13.29 16.53 5.20
N SER A 538 -12.39 15.99 4.38
CA SER A 538 -11.91 16.70 3.19
C SER A 538 -13.00 16.88 2.13
N GLN A 539 -13.87 15.88 1.95
CA GLN A 539 -14.99 15.98 1.02
C GLN A 539 -16.07 16.94 1.51
N ALA A 540 -16.41 16.91 2.80
CA ALA A 540 -17.36 17.85 3.38
C ALA A 540 -16.88 19.30 3.25
N LEU A 541 -15.57 19.54 3.39
CA LEU A 541 -14.98 20.86 3.16
C LEU A 541 -15.17 21.31 1.71
N ILE A 542 -14.82 20.46 0.73
CA ILE A 542 -14.97 20.79 -0.69
C ILE A 542 -16.44 21.06 -1.03
N ALA A 543 -17.34 20.19 -0.57
CA ALA A 543 -18.77 20.27 -0.81
C ALA A 543 -19.46 21.49 -0.16
N THR A 544 -18.83 22.09 0.86
CA THR A 544 -19.34 23.25 1.59
C THR A 544 -18.80 24.57 1.03
N VAL A 545 -17.54 24.60 0.57
CA VAL A 545 -16.87 25.83 0.13
C VAL A 545 -16.99 26.08 -1.38
N PHE A 546 -17.00 25.02 -2.19
CA PHE A 546 -16.95 25.15 -3.66
C PHE A 546 -18.32 24.94 -4.31
N PRO A 547 -18.56 25.55 -5.49
CA PRO A 547 -19.86 25.51 -6.13
C PRO A 547 -20.24 24.09 -6.61
N PRO A 548 -21.54 23.72 -6.55
CA PRO A 548 -22.01 22.38 -6.86
C PRO A 548 -21.72 21.92 -8.29
N GLN A 549 -21.61 22.86 -9.24
CA GLN A 549 -21.40 22.59 -10.66
C GLN A 549 -20.04 21.97 -11.02
N PHE A 550 -19.03 22.16 -10.16
CA PHE A 550 -17.67 21.65 -10.38
C PHE A 550 -17.22 20.63 -9.32
N ILE A 551 -18.13 20.18 -8.44
CA ILE A 551 -17.77 19.29 -7.33
C ILE A 551 -17.16 17.98 -7.83
N GLY A 552 -17.70 17.38 -8.90
CA GLY A 552 -17.17 16.13 -9.45
C GLY A 552 -15.74 16.29 -9.95
N SER A 553 -15.47 17.34 -10.73
CA SER A 553 -14.14 17.66 -11.25
C SER A 553 -13.14 17.96 -10.14
N LEU A 554 -13.54 18.76 -9.13
CA LEU A 554 -12.67 19.10 -7.98
C LEU A 554 -12.33 17.85 -7.15
N LEU A 555 -13.32 17.01 -6.84
CA LEU A 555 -13.10 15.74 -6.15
C LEU A 555 -12.24 14.78 -6.99
N GLY A 556 -12.48 14.72 -8.30
CA GLY A 556 -11.70 13.89 -9.24
C GLY A 556 -10.23 14.28 -9.27
N ILE A 557 -9.93 15.58 -9.33
CA ILE A 557 -8.55 16.10 -9.28
C ILE A 557 -7.90 15.82 -7.92
N MET A 558 -8.64 16.00 -6.83
CA MET A 558 -8.16 15.68 -5.48
C MET A 558 -7.78 14.21 -5.32
N TRP A 559 -8.59 13.27 -5.82
CA TRP A 559 -8.27 11.83 -5.76
C TRP A 559 -7.13 11.45 -6.71
N THR A 560 -7.06 12.07 -7.88
CA THR A 560 -5.96 11.85 -8.84
C THR A 560 -4.62 12.26 -8.25
N THR A 561 -4.55 13.44 -7.64
CA THR A 561 -3.34 13.93 -6.96
C THR A 561 -2.96 13.06 -5.76
N ALA A 562 -3.93 12.61 -4.96
CA ALA A 562 -3.68 11.65 -3.89
C ALA A 562 -3.13 10.31 -4.40
N GLY A 563 -3.62 9.83 -5.54
CA GLY A 563 -3.07 8.68 -6.25
C GLY A 563 -1.63 8.87 -6.70
N ILE A 564 -1.31 10.00 -7.30
CA ILE A 564 0.06 10.32 -7.74
C ILE A 564 1.02 10.30 -6.55
N ILE A 565 0.65 10.94 -5.43
CA ILE A 565 1.48 10.98 -4.22
C ILE A 565 1.60 9.58 -3.60
N SER A 566 0.56 8.73 -3.70
CA SER A 566 0.61 7.37 -3.16
C SER A 566 1.67 6.47 -3.82
N PHE A 567 2.17 6.80 -5.02
CA PHE A 567 3.31 6.08 -5.62
C PHE A 567 4.60 6.24 -4.82
N ALA A 568 4.72 7.29 -3.98
CA ALA A 568 5.85 7.44 -3.05
C ALA A 568 5.98 6.23 -2.11
N THR A 569 4.88 5.50 -1.84
CA THR A 569 4.90 4.23 -1.11
C THR A 569 5.91 3.25 -1.68
N TYR A 570 6.08 3.18 -3.01
CA TYR A 570 7.08 2.29 -3.63
C TYR A 570 8.51 2.64 -3.21
N ALA A 571 8.87 3.93 -3.24
CA ALA A 571 10.18 4.39 -2.78
C ALA A 571 10.38 4.10 -1.28
N LEU A 572 9.33 4.27 -0.46
CA LEU A 572 9.38 3.97 0.97
C LEU A 572 9.56 2.47 1.26
N ILE A 573 9.01 1.58 0.42
CA ILE A 573 9.23 0.12 0.54
C ILE A 573 10.68 -0.25 0.31
N LEU A 574 11.36 0.40 -0.65
CA LEU A 574 12.79 0.15 -0.92
C LEU A 574 13.66 0.49 0.30
N LEU A 575 13.25 1.51 1.07
CA LEU A 575 13.89 1.87 2.34
C LEU A 575 13.58 0.89 3.48
N ALA A 576 12.52 0.08 3.33
CA ALA A 576 12.01 -0.89 4.30
C ALA A 576 12.24 -2.34 3.87
N THR A 577 13.30 -2.62 3.11
CA THR A 577 13.70 -3.97 2.67
C THR A 577 14.07 -4.88 3.85
N ASP A 578 14.82 -4.37 4.84
CA ASP A 578 15.01 -5.02 6.14
C ASP A 578 13.84 -4.63 7.07
N PRO A 579 13.13 -5.61 7.67
CA PRO A 579 12.06 -5.34 8.62
C PRO A 579 12.49 -4.45 9.80
N ARG A 580 13.76 -4.49 10.23
CA ARG A 580 14.30 -3.65 11.32
C ARG A 580 14.39 -2.17 10.95
N HIS A 581 14.25 -1.83 9.67
CA HIS A 581 14.36 -0.47 9.15
C HIS A 581 13.02 0.10 8.67
N ILE A 582 11.89 -0.60 8.88
CA ILE A 582 10.53 -0.12 8.55
C ILE A 582 10.25 1.26 9.15
N TRP A 583 10.81 1.57 10.33
CA TRP A 583 10.65 2.86 11.00
C TRP A 583 11.13 4.07 10.17
N ARG A 584 12.07 3.88 9.23
CA ARG A 584 12.58 4.96 8.36
C ARG A 584 11.47 5.53 7.47
N GLY A 585 10.64 4.66 6.89
CA GLY A 585 9.49 5.08 6.09
C GLY A 585 8.47 5.86 6.92
N TRP A 586 8.19 5.37 8.13
CA TRP A 586 7.30 6.08 9.07
C TRP A 586 7.84 7.44 9.52
N ALA A 587 9.16 7.60 9.64
CA ALA A 587 9.78 8.88 9.99
C ALA A 587 9.57 9.94 8.90
N ILE A 588 9.71 9.54 7.62
CA ILE A 588 9.48 10.42 6.48
C ILE A 588 8.00 10.82 6.41
N ILE A 589 7.09 9.85 6.55
CA ILE A 589 5.65 10.12 6.55
C ILE A 589 5.26 11.03 7.73
N LEU A 590 5.82 10.79 8.92
CA LEU A 590 5.59 11.62 10.10
C LEU A 590 5.98 13.08 9.85
N PHE A 591 7.16 13.30 9.24
CA PHE A 591 7.60 14.64 8.87
C PHE A 591 6.63 15.32 7.90
N LEU A 592 6.13 14.61 6.88
CA LEU A 592 5.11 15.11 5.96
C LEU A 592 3.80 15.44 6.70
N CYS A 593 3.33 14.58 7.61
CA CYS A 593 2.16 14.85 8.43
C CYS A 593 2.34 16.12 9.28
N ILE A 594 3.51 16.34 9.87
CA ILE A 594 3.79 17.54 10.68
C ILE A 594 3.70 18.81 9.83
N ILE A 595 4.26 18.80 8.61
CA ILE A 595 4.14 19.94 7.67
C ILE A 595 2.66 20.26 7.37
N MET A 596 1.82 19.22 7.22
CA MET A 596 0.40 19.40 6.94
C MET A 596 -0.41 20.02 8.10
N SER A 597 0.18 20.23 9.29
CA SER A 597 -0.46 21.00 10.37
C SER A 597 -0.84 22.43 9.93
N GLY A 598 -0.11 23.01 8.96
CA GLY A 598 -0.42 24.32 8.39
C GLY A 598 -1.79 24.42 7.72
N HIS A 599 -2.33 23.31 7.20
CA HIS A 599 -3.69 23.27 6.64
C HIS A 599 -4.75 23.58 7.71
N LEU A 600 -4.57 23.04 8.92
CA LEU A 600 -5.50 23.25 10.03
C LEU A 600 -5.58 24.75 10.38
N ILE A 601 -4.44 25.44 10.32
CA ILE A 601 -4.38 26.89 10.55
C ILE A 601 -5.20 27.64 9.49
N GLN A 602 -5.13 27.26 8.21
CA GLN A 602 -5.90 27.91 7.15
C GLN A 602 -7.42 27.69 7.30
N VAL A 603 -7.85 26.47 7.62
CA VAL A 603 -9.27 26.18 7.88
C VAL A 603 -9.76 26.95 9.11
N TRP A 604 -8.91 27.09 10.13
CA TRP A 604 -9.21 27.87 11.32
C TRP A 604 -9.24 29.37 11.06
N ILE A 605 -8.38 29.90 10.18
CA ILE A 605 -8.43 31.29 9.69
C ILE A 605 -9.73 31.54 8.94
N LEU A 606 -10.19 30.62 8.08
CA LEU A 606 -11.48 30.75 7.39
C LEU A 606 -12.68 30.73 8.34
N TYR A 607 -12.59 29.94 9.42
CA TYR A 607 -13.54 30.01 10.52
C TYR A 607 -13.47 31.37 11.24
N ALA A 608 -12.27 31.89 11.52
CA ALA A 608 -12.07 33.16 12.22
C ALA A 608 -12.47 34.39 11.38
N SER A 609 -12.22 34.38 10.07
CA SER A 609 -12.60 35.47 9.15
C SER A 609 -14.11 35.59 8.97
N SER A 610 -14.88 34.54 9.31
CA SER A 610 -16.34 34.62 9.40
C SER A 610 -16.84 35.41 10.63
N GLN A 611 -15.95 35.87 11.52
CA GLN A 611 -16.31 36.64 12.73
C GLN A 611 -16.29 38.15 12.55
N SER A 612 -15.57 38.71 11.58
CA SER A 612 -15.35 40.16 11.52
C SER A 612 -16.25 40.83 10.50
N SER A 613 -17.01 41.84 10.93
CA SER A 613 -17.54 42.94 10.10
C SER A 613 -16.43 43.83 9.51
N TRP A 614 -15.22 43.30 9.39
CA TRP A 614 -14.08 43.87 8.71
C TRP A 614 -13.83 43.01 7.49
N SER A 615 -14.05 43.61 6.33
CA SER A 615 -13.70 43.12 5.01
C SER A 615 -12.20 42.94 4.91
N ILE A 616 -11.70 41.76 5.29
CA ILE A 616 -10.41 41.30 4.79
C ILE A 616 -10.64 41.00 3.31
N ARG A 617 -10.16 41.89 2.43
CA ARG A 617 -10.07 41.66 0.99
C ARG A 617 -9.23 40.41 0.76
N ILE A 618 -9.90 39.28 0.55
CA ILE A 618 -9.31 38.16 -0.17
C ILE A 618 -9.28 38.62 -1.62
N PRO A 619 -8.10 38.82 -2.24
CA PRO A 619 -8.06 39.23 -3.64
C PRO A 619 -8.66 38.07 -4.42
N PHE A 620 -9.81 38.27 -5.06
CA PHE A 620 -10.52 37.42 -6.04
C PHE A 620 -12.04 37.30 -5.82
N PHE A 621 -12.60 37.77 -4.70
CA PHE A 621 -14.05 38.04 -4.63
C PHE A 621 -14.31 39.51 -4.98
N ASP A 622 -14.18 39.84 -6.26
CA ASP A 622 -14.76 41.05 -6.84
C ASP A 622 -15.69 40.61 -7.97
N ASN A 623 -16.94 41.08 -7.93
CA ASN A 623 -18.02 40.95 -8.94
C ASN A 623 -19.19 39.99 -8.69
N SER A 624 -19.66 39.79 -7.44
CA SER A 624 -21.04 39.28 -7.28
C SER A 624 -21.74 39.63 -5.97
N HIS A 625 -21.45 40.78 -5.37
CA HIS A 625 -22.28 41.34 -4.30
C HIS A 625 -22.48 42.83 -4.52
N ASP A 626 -23.43 43.17 -5.39
CA ASP A 626 -24.11 44.47 -5.31
C ASP A 626 -24.92 44.52 -4.01
N ILE A 627 -24.22 44.81 -2.91
CA ILE A 627 -24.84 45.30 -1.69
C ILE A 627 -24.99 46.80 -1.91
N ILE A 628 -26.19 47.22 -2.26
CA ILE A 628 -26.59 48.64 -2.30
C ILE A 628 -26.46 49.19 -0.87
N HIS A 629 -25.39 49.93 -0.60
CA HIS A 629 -25.26 50.75 0.60
C HIS A 629 -26.05 52.04 0.43
N ILE A 630 -27.20 52.16 1.11
CA ILE A 630 -27.85 53.46 1.32
C ILE A 630 -27.18 54.12 2.54
N PRO A 631 -26.60 55.33 2.43
CA PRO A 631 -26.02 56.01 3.57
C PRO A 631 -27.14 56.67 4.37
N LEU A 632 -27.52 56.09 5.51
CA LEU A 632 -28.28 56.80 6.53
C LEU A 632 -27.30 57.61 7.38
N GLN A 633 -27.31 58.93 7.19
CA GLN A 633 -26.60 59.87 8.02
C GLN A 633 -27.00 59.71 9.50
N SER A 634 -25.98 59.79 10.34
CA SER A 634 -25.95 59.85 11.80
C SER A 634 -27.21 60.43 12.47
N SER A 635 -27.97 59.58 13.13
CA SER A 635 -28.51 59.75 14.49
C SER A 635 -29.74 58.86 14.65
N LEU A 636 -29.58 57.62 15.12
CA LEU A 636 -30.60 56.90 15.88
C LEU A 636 -29.99 55.59 16.39
N SER A 637 -30.20 55.37 17.67
CA SER A 637 -29.66 54.31 18.50
C SER A 637 -30.11 52.91 18.09
N ARG A 638 -29.18 51.94 18.28
CA ARG A 638 -29.37 50.47 18.32
C ARG A 638 -30.82 49.98 18.32
N GLU A 639 -31.30 49.38 17.23
CA GLU A 639 -32.52 48.56 17.24
C GLU A 639 -32.30 47.20 16.54
N LYS A 640 -32.87 46.14 17.13
CA LYS A 640 -32.74 44.74 16.72
C LYS A 640 -33.84 44.38 15.70
N ILE A 641 -33.45 43.80 14.56
CA ILE A 641 -34.36 43.26 13.55
C ILE A 641 -34.70 41.80 13.90
N TYR A 642 -35.99 41.45 13.89
CA TYR A 642 -36.46 40.07 14.07
C TYR A 642 -37.06 39.55 12.76
N THR A 643 -36.73 38.31 12.39
CA THR A 643 -37.26 37.61 11.21
C THR A 643 -38.25 36.54 11.66
N LEU A 644 -39.44 36.50 11.05
CA LEU A 644 -40.43 35.45 11.21
C LEU A 644 -40.77 34.91 9.82
N SER A 645 -40.42 33.65 9.53
CA SER A 645 -40.79 32.99 8.27
C SER A 645 -41.94 32.03 8.50
N CYS A 646 -43.10 32.28 7.88
CA CYS A 646 -44.14 31.27 7.69
C CYS A 646 -43.99 30.67 6.28
N ARG A 647 -44.21 29.36 6.18
CA ARG A 647 -44.02 28.58 4.94
C ARG A 647 -45.00 29.03 3.87
N ASN A 648 -44.44 29.33 2.70
CA ASN A 648 -45.05 29.58 1.40
C ASN A 648 -45.35 31.06 1.07
N CYS A 649 -44.40 31.62 0.30
CA CYS A 649 -44.53 32.67 -0.72
C CYS A 649 -44.21 34.15 -0.40
N PHE A 650 -44.00 34.61 0.84
CA PHE A 650 -43.51 35.99 1.07
C PHE A 650 -42.56 36.12 2.28
N THR A 651 -41.58 37.03 2.19
CA THR A 651 -40.69 37.40 3.31
C THR A 651 -41.08 38.78 3.81
N PHE A 652 -41.54 38.87 5.05
CA PHE A 652 -41.93 40.14 5.67
C PHE A 652 -40.81 40.70 6.53
N TYR A 653 -40.57 42.00 6.41
CA TYR A 653 -39.70 42.73 7.34
C TYR A 653 -40.55 43.71 8.15
N THR A 654 -40.54 43.54 9.46
CA THR A 654 -41.26 44.41 10.40
C THR A 654 -40.26 45.36 11.03
N MET A 655 -40.47 46.67 10.84
CA MET A 655 -39.71 47.70 11.55
C MET A 655 -40.49 48.08 12.83
N THR A 656 -39.79 48.36 13.92
CA THR A 656 -40.37 48.85 15.17
C THR A 656 -41.10 50.17 14.90
N GLY A 657 -42.42 50.20 15.18
CA GLY A 657 -43.33 51.30 14.80
C GLY A 657 -44.55 50.89 13.96
N GLY A 658 -44.75 49.60 13.69
CA GLY A 658 -45.99 49.09 13.09
C GLY A 658 -46.12 49.24 11.58
N ARG A 659 -45.01 49.39 10.83
CA ARG A 659 -45.01 49.32 9.36
C ARG A 659 -44.33 48.03 8.89
N ARG A 660 -44.96 47.33 7.94
CA ARG A 660 -44.42 46.11 7.31
C ARG A 660 -44.00 46.40 5.86
N MET A 661 -42.84 45.90 5.47
CA MET A 661 -42.34 45.97 4.09
C MET A 661 -42.62 44.63 3.39
N ILE A 662 -43.26 44.69 2.22
CA ILE A 662 -43.54 43.52 1.38
C ILE A 662 -42.56 43.54 0.20
N VAL A 663 -41.91 42.42 -0.06
CA VAL A 663 -41.08 42.20 -1.25
C VAL A 663 -41.64 40.97 -1.97
N GLU A 664 -42.23 41.18 -3.15
CA GLU A 664 -42.70 40.08 -4.00
C GLU A 664 -41.54 39.49 -4.82
N PRO A 665 -41.51 38.16 -5.05
CA PRO A 665 -40.64 37.56 -6.04
C PRO A 665 -41.44 37.22 -7.30
N CYS A 666 -41.65 38.20 -8.19
CA CYS A 666 -42.14 37.94 -9.54
C CYS A 666 -41.12 38.46 -10.57
N GLY A 667 -40.83 37.63 -11.57
CA GLY A 667 -39.74 37.82 -12.51
C GLY A 667 -39.77 39.17 -13.24
N GLY A 668 -38.60 39.80 -13.33
CA GLY A 668 -38.37 40.98 -14.17
C GLY A 668 -38.64 42.32 -13.48
N HIS A 669 -37.55 42.95 -13.05
CA HIS A 669 -37.39 44.34 -12.61
C HIS A 669 -37.81 44.73 -11.18
N ASN A 670 -36.90 45.48 -10.53
CA ASN A 670 -36.93 45.95 -9.16
C ASN A 670 -38.18 46.79 -8.85
N CYS A 671 -39.08 46.28 -8.00
CA CYS A 671 -40.11 47.07 -7.33
C CYS A 671 -40.16 46.71 -5.84
N ILE A 672 -40.11 47.73 -4.98
CA ILE A 672 -40.32 47.63 -3.54
C ILE A 672 -41.52 48.54 -3.23
N SER A 673 -42.57 48.01 -2.61
CA SER A 673 -43.71 48.80 -2.12
C SER A 673 -43.75 48.82 -0.60
N ILE A 674 -43.93 50.01 -0.02
CA ILE A 674 -44.11 50.20 1.43
C ILE A 674 -45.61 50.46 1.64
N ILE A 675 -46.29 49.58 2.40
CA ILE A 675 -47.70 49.75 2.74
C ILE A 675 -47.80 50.20 4.21
N ASN A 676 -48.70 51.14 4.48
CA ASN A 676 -48.96 51.66 5.83
C ASN A 676 -50.14 50.89 6.45
N ASN A 677 -50.09 50.65 7.76
CA ASN A 677 -50.98 49.68 8.44
C ASN A 677 -52.49 50.04 8.45
N THR A 678 -52.89 51.22 7.98
CA THR A 678 -54.31 51.62 7.91
C THR A 678 -55.09 50.94 6.79
N ASP A 679 -54.40 50.34 5.81
CA ASP A 679 -55.05 49.83 4.59
C ASP A 679 -55.22 48.29 4.58
N LEU A 680 -54.93 47.63 5.72
CA LEU A 680 -54.93 46.16 5.85
C LEU A 680 -56.12 45.59 6.66
N GLU A 681 -57.00 46.44 7.20
CA GLU A 681 -58.15 45.97 7.99
C GLU A 681 -59.25 45.30 7.15
N ASP A 682 -59.26 45.47 5.82
CA ASP A 682 -60.32 44.94 4.95
C ASP A 682 -60.09 43.51 4.41
N TYR A 683 -58.97 42.85 4.74
CA TYR A 683 -58.66 41.51 4.20
C TYR A 683 -58.42 40.48 5.30
N ASN A 684 -59.50 40.04 5.93
CA ASN A 684 -59.49 39.03 6.98
C ASN A 684 -60.49 37.89 6.72
N GLU A 685 -60.52 37.32 5.51
CA GLU A 685 -61.09 35.98 5.30
C GLU A 685 -60.28 35.17 4.25
N PRO A 686 -60.02 33.87 4.48
CA PRO A 686 -59.31 33.02 3.53
C PRO A 686 -60.27 32.58 2.43
N THR A 687 -60.04 33.00 1.18
CA THR A 687 -60.76 32.48 0.01
C THR A 687 -59.97 31.32 -0.63
N GLU A 688 -60.69 30.23 -0.89
CA GLU A 688 -60.19 29.04 -1.60
C GLU A 688 -59.88 29.35 -3.08
N ASP A 689 -58.84 28.67 -3.59
CA ASP A 689 -58.46 28.49 -5.00
C ASP A 689 -58.27 29.72 -5.91
N TYR A 690 -56.99 30.12 -6.11
CA TYR A 690 -56.59 30.98 -7.22
C TYR A 690 -56.10 30.15 -8.43
N ASP A 691 -56.88 30.17 -9.51
CA ASP A 691 -56.52 29.65 -10.84
C ASP A 691 -55.63 30.68 -11.59
N LEU A 692 -54.37 30.33 -11.80
CA LEU A 692 -53.33 31.19 -12.39
C LEU A 692 -53.51 31.48 -13.90
N ASN A 693 -54.60 31.03 -14.54
CA ASN A 693 -54.83 31.24 -15.97
C ASN A 693 -55.56 32.55 -16.33
N LYS A 694 -55.82 33.46 -15.39
CA LYS A 694 -56.59 34.70 -15.62
C LYS A 694 -55.94 36.02 -15.18
N CYS A 695 -54.61 36.15 -15.21
CA CYS A 695 -54.00 37.47 -15.01
C CYS A 695 -53.96 38.28 -16.32
N GLY A 696 -55.08 38.93 -16.64
CA GLY A 696 -55.19 39.95 -17.67
C GLY A 696 -54.89 41.34 -17.11
N VAL A 697 -54.12 42.10 -17.90
CA VAL A 697 -53.88 43.56 -17.88
C VAL A 697 -54.72 44.37 -16.87
N ALA A 698 -54.07 44.90 -15.82
CA ALA A 698 -54.63 45.94 -14.97
C ALA A 698 -54.05 47.31 -15.32
N GLN A 699 -54.96 48.25 -15.57
CA GLN A 699 -54.74 49.62 -16.03
C GLN A 699 -54.12 50.52 -14.95
N ASN A 700 -53.46 51.58 -15.43
CA ASN A 700 -53.03 52.75 -14.66
C ASN A 700 -54.11 53.25 -13.70
N ASP A 701 -53.79 53.38 -12.41
CA ASP A 701 -54.29 54.52 -11.65
C ASP A 701 -53.30 55.01 -10.59
N ARG A 702 -53.39 56.32 -10.36
CA ARG A 702 -52.35 57.24 -9.87
C ARG A 702 -52.01 57.08 -8.38
N LEU A 703 -50.71 57.04 -8.04
CA LEU A 703 -49.98 58.07 -7.26
C LEU A 703 -48.62 57.55 -6.73
N LEU A 704 -47.62 58.45 -6.78
CA LEU A 704 -46.26 58.36 -6.22
C LEU A 704 -45.23 57.51 -6.97
N ARG A 705 -44.79 58.07 -8.12
CA ARG A 705 -43.49 57.80 -8.72
C ARG A 705 -42.38 58.45 -7.88
N THR A 706 -41.44 57.65 -7.40
CA THR A 706 -40.01 58.03 -7.29
C THR A 706 -39.16 56.79 -7.53
N CYS A 707 -38.92 56.47 -8.80
CA CYS A 707 -37.87 55.53 -9.20
C CYS A 707 -36.51 56.26 -9.19
N TRP A 708 -35.57 55.83 -8.37
CA TRP A 708 -34.17 56.19 -8.53
C TRP A 708 -33.53 55.27 -9.58
N LYS A 709 -32.91 55.86 -10.59
CA LYS A 709 -32.11 55.17 -11.61
C LYS A 709 -30.66 55.16 -11.13
N ILE A 710 -30.08 53.98 -10.89
CA ILE A 710 -28.66 53.84 -10.54
C ILE A 710 -27.93 53.39 -11.81
N THR A 711 -26.98 54.19 -12.29
CA THR A 711 -25.99 53.89 -13.34
C THR A 711 -24.81 53.13 -12.80
#